data_AF-A0A644X2Q4-F1
#
_entry.id   AF-A0A644X2Q4-F1
#
_cell.length_a   1.000
_cell.length_b   1.000
_cell.length_c   1.000
_cell.angle_alpha   90.00
_cell.angle_beta   90.00
_cell.angle_gamma   90.00
#
_symmetry.space_group_name_H-M   'P 1'
#
loop_
_entity.id
_entity.type
_entity.pdbx_description
1 polymer ?
#
loop_
_entity_poly.entity_id
_entity_poly.type
_entity_poly.pdbx_seq_one_letter_code
_entity_poly.pdbx_strand_id
1 'polypeptide(L)'
;MYSYEWDDTTGGLLLNSSPLSFSKEPRPVYYKELNILGFNKYWNYEKNDTYPYMWAEANNYWYRGRKVAQTKGGSLYTAPQLIILEAPEPNGEPLRFVDIPKMVKKNKAILESLVQETIKNVYNIYTEYKSKVDVFYVAFSGGKDSVVTLDIVQRALPHNAFKVLFGDTGMEFSDTYDVVNRIENYCDEQNIDFQRSKSSLTPEFTWSKFGPPAQTMRWCCSVHKTAPQILLLRKIMKNSHFRGMAFTGVRGDESASRSEYDDVSLGEKIKGQYSCHPILEWNSAELFVYIYERNLLLNETYKKGNSRAGCLVCPLAGSKNMYFKEQSYSTNELGFPTTKIFNDIILDTTSKELSTPNAVKEFMDIGGWKARRSGKELNFSKDLCIEKYENGVLTVTLLEQSTSWYEWIKTVGDVTFLENGDVEILFDNKLYLIHISISNNNRETFSVNIGTNTKTDIYFMSALKIVLRKSSYCTLCRVCEANCPNGFIAMENGIVKIDDRCTKCKKCHDIFHGCLVANSMRLPKGEKIMGSIVRYGNMGIEYEWVKKFFDKKDEFWCSAHGLGTNMVKNLKSFLGDAGVTSKNKFSCFGEVIDRIGIEEVTTWALLLCNLAYTSEFNWWIKETHVGQTYTSNAIIAMLGDDMSANSKSHIASAYKNIFISNPQLGKEIGLGVCDYELKNGKRYLNTITRSQWHNPDSRVILYSLYKFAEACGDYYQFTLSRLLNHNIDSNGVSPTEIFGLDRDQMEKILIGLSINYPEFINASFTLDLDNITLRSDKCSLDVLELF
;
A
#
# COMPACT_ATOMS: atom_id res chain seq x y z
N MET A 1 -19.16 6.88 23.30
CA MET A 1 -18.21 6.44 24.34
C MET A 1 -18.31 7.23 25.65
N TYR A 2 -18.58 6.55 26.74
CA TYR A 2 -18.50 7.03 28.12
C TYR A 2 -17.06 7.07 28.63
N SER A 3 -16.70 8.06 29.44
CA SER A 3 -15.43 8.05 30.16
C SER A 3 -15.48 7.09 31.35
N TYR A 4 -14.33 6.82 31.97
CA TYR A 4 -14.25 5.96 33.14
C TYR A 4 -13.16 6.39 34.11
N GLU A 5 -13.28 5.95 35.35
CA GLU A 5 -12.30 6.13 36.42
C GLU A 5 -11.99 4.80 37.14
N TRP A 6 -10.88 4.76 37.89
CA TRP A 6 -10.44 3.58 38.62
C TRP A 6 -11.00 3.59 40.04
N ASP A 7 -11.83 2.61 40.38
CA ASP A 7 -12.54 2.55 41.67
C ASP A 7 -11.72 1.77 42.70
N ASP A 8 -11.36 2.45 43.78
CA ASP A 8 -10.64 1.87 44.90
C ASP A 8 -11.49 0.85 45.68
N THR A 9 -12.82 0.98 45.68
CA THR A 9 -13.67 0.08 46.46
C THR A 9 -13.87 -1.27 45.78
N THR A 10 -14.06 -1.31 44.47
CA THR A 10 -14.20 -2.57 43.70
C THR A 10 -12.88 -3.10 43.16
N GLY A 11 -11.86 -2.24 43.00
CA GLY A 11 -10.65 -2.60 42.26
C GLY A 11 -10.77 -2.48 40.75
N GLY A 12 -11.97 -2.17 40.25
CA GLY A 12 -12.32 -2.14 38.84
C GLY A 12 -12.41 -0.74 38.26
N LEU A 13 -13.27 -0.59 37.25
CA LEU A 13 -13.56 0.69 36.61
C LEU A 13 -15.02 1.10 36.80
N LEU A 14 -15.26 2.41 36.81
CA LEU A 14 -16.58 3.03 36.85
C LEU A 14 -16.77 3.90 35.61
N LEU A 15 -17.84 3.65 34.87
CA LEU A 15 -18.28 4.44 33.74
C LEU A 15 -18.90 5.75 34.25
N ASN A 16 -18.62 6.82 33.53
CA ASN A 16 -19.07 8.18 33.83
C ASN A 16 -19.88 8.72 32.65
N SER A 17 -20.86 9.59 32.90
CA SER A 17 -21.72 10.17 31.86
C SER A 17 -21.01 11.16 30.92
N SER A 18 -19.77 11.55 31.24
CA SER A 18 -18.99 12.47 30.41
C SER A 18 -18.46 11.77 29.15
N PRO A 19 -18.43 12.44 27.99
CA PRO A 19 -17.90 11.84 26.77
C PRO A 19 -16.39 11.64 26.87
N LEU A 20 -15.91 10.51 26.37
CA LEU A 20 -14.48 10.25 26.23
C LEU A 20 -14.05 10.55 24.79
N SER A 21 -13.15 11.51 24.61
CA SER A 21 -12.64 11.88 23.29
C SER A 21 -11.68 10.84 22.71
N PHE A 22 -10.97 10.09 23.56
CA PHE A 22 -10.03 9.05 23.15
C PHE A 22 -9.90 7.95 24.22
N SER A 23 -10.11 6.70 23.81
CA SER A 23 -9.95 5.50 24.65
C SER A 23 -8.48 5.04 24.67
N LYS A 24 -7.98 4.65 25.84
CA LYS A 24 -6.65 4.03 25.98
C LYS A 24 -6.72 2.51 26.12
N GLU A 25 -7.84 1.91 25.72
CA GLU A 25 -8.04 0.46 25.65
C GLU A 25 -7.78 -0.25 26.99
N PRO A 26 -8.54 0.05 28.05
CA PRO A 26 -8.37 -0.60 29.34
C PRO A 26 -8.73 -2.08 29.24
N ARG A 27 -7.98 -2.93 29.94
CA ARG A 27 -8.21 -4.38 29.95
C ARG A 27 -7.93 -5.00 31.32
N PRO A 28 -8.67 -6.06 31.68
CA PRO A 28 -8.41 -6.80 32.91
C PRO A 28 -7.07 -7.55 32.83
N VAL A 29 -6.38 -7.64 33.95
CA VAL A 29 -5.08 -8.30 34.10
C VAL A 29 -5.22 -9.47 35.06
N TYR A 30 -4.75 -10.62 34.60
CA TYR A 30 -4.87 -11.91 35.26
C TYR A 30 -3.48 -12.46 35.63
N TYR A 31 -3.41 -13.52 36.47
CA TYR A 31 -2.13 -13.97 37.02
C TYR A 31 -1.15 -14.43 35.93
N LYS A 32 -1.65 -15.02 34.82
CA LYS A 32 -0.80 -15.49 33.72
C LYS A 32 0.00 -14.35 33.10
N GLU A 33 -0.64 -13.22 32.84
CA GLU A 33 0.06 -12.00 32.40
C GLU A 33 1.04 -11.47 33.44
N LEU A 34 0.63 -11.38 34.71
CA LEU A 34 1.50 -10.92 35.79
C LEU A 34 2.78 -11.77 35.87
N ASN A 35 2.65 -13.10 35.71
CA ASN A 35 3.78 -14.02 35.68
C ASN A 35 4.67 -13.81 34.45
N ILE A 36 4.10 -13.64 33.25
CA ILE A 36 4.87 -13.36 32.03
C ILE A 36 5.72 -12.10 32.18
N LEU A 37 5.20 -11.09 32.90
CA LEU A 37 5.89 -9.82 33.15
C LEU A 37 6.81 -9.84 34.38
N GLY A 38 6.79 -10.91 35.19
CA GLY A 38 7.61 -11.04 36.39
C GLY A 38 7.14 -10.24 37.61
N PHE A 39 5.84 -9.95 37.72
CA PHE A 39 5.27 -9.28 38.90
C PHE A 39 5.47 -10.07 40.19
N ASN A 40 5.56 -11.40 40.12
CA ASN A 40 5.79 -12.30 41.26
C ASN A 40 7.14 -12.06 41.97
N LYS A 41 8.06 -11.28 41.37
CA LYS A 41 9.30 -10.84 42.03
C LYS A 41 9.08 -9.70 43.03
N TYR A 42 7.93 -9.03 42.96
CA TYR A 42 7.63 -7.81 43.71
C TYR A 42 6.31 -7.91 44.49
N TRP A 43 5.29 -8.54 43.92
CA TRP A 43 3.97 -8.71 44.54
C TRP A 43 3.63 -10.18 44.75
N ASN A 44 2.94 -10.46 45.85
CA ASN A 44 2.36 -11.77 46.14
C ASN A 44 0.93 -11.83 45.57
N TYR A 45 0.53 -12.94 44.96
CA TYR A 45 -0.83 -13.17 44.44
C TYR A 45 -1.05 -14.65 44.15
N GLU A 46 -2.28 -15.11 44.24
CA GLU A 46 -2.62 -16.49 43.91
C GLU A 46 -2.51 -16.76 42.40
N LYS A 47 -2.20 -18.00 42.02
CA LYS A 47 -2.17 -18.42 40.61
C LYS A 47 -3.57 -18.83 40.15
N ASN A 48 -4.51 -17.90 40.22
CA ASN A 48 -5.92 -18.14 39.98
C ASN A 48 -6.50 -17.14 38.97
N ASP A 49 -7.10 -17.64 37.89
CA ASP A 49 -7.65 -16.86 36.76
C ASP A 49 -9.18 -16.68 36.83
N THR A 50 -9.79 -16.97 37.97
CA THR A 50 -11.26 -16.84 38.16
C THR A 50 -11.70 -15.38 37.98
N TYR A 51 -10.94 -14.43 38.56
CA TYR A 51 -11.18 -13.00 38.44
C TYR A 51 -9.86 -12.27 38.18
N PRO A 52 -9.90 -11.08 37.54
CA PRO A 52 -8.69 -10.29 37.37
C PRO A 52 -8.21 -9.71 38.70
N TYR A 53 -6.91 -9.46 38.82
CA TYR A 53 -6.30 -8.82 39.99
C TYR A 53 -6.27 -7.30 39.85
N MET A 54 -6.09 -6.80 38.62
CA MET A 54 -5.91 -5.39 38.35
C MET A 54 -6.29 -5.08 36.90
N TRP A 55 -6.11 -3.83 36.48
CA TRP A 55 -6.34 -3.42 35.11
C TRP A 55 -5.07 -2.86 34.47
N ALA A 56 -4.96 -3.01 33.16
CA ALA A 56 -3.92 -2.39 32.36
C ALA A 56 -4.55 -1.38 31.41
N GLU A 57 -3.91 -0.22 31.25
CA GLU A 57 -4.28 0.79 30.28
C GLU A 57 -3.00 1.30 29.59
N ALA A 58 -2.93 1.12 28.27
CA ALA A 58 -1.71 1.29 27.49
C ALA A 58 -0.50 0.51 28.05
N ASN A 59 0.34 1.18 28.83
CA ASN A 59 1.53 0.62 29.47
C ASN A 59 1.47 0.64 31.01
N ASN A 60 0.39 1.14 31.58
CA ASN A 60 0.22 1.35 33.01
C ASN A 60 -0.64 0.26 33.63
N TYR A 61 -0.35 -0.11 34.86
CA TYR A 61 -1.09 -1.09 35.66
C TYR A 61 -1.73 -0.39 36.85
N TRP A 62 -3.01 -0.62 37.01
CA TRP A 62 -3.89 0.05 37.97
C TRP A 62 -4.48 -0.98 38.92
N TYR A 63 -4.10 -0.91 40.19
CA TYR A 63 -4.59 -1.80 41.24
C TYR A 63 -5.34 -0.97 42.29
N ARG A 64 -6.66 -1.18 42.38
CA ARG A 64 -7.56 -0.52 43.34
C ARG A 64 -7.39 1.00 43.39
N GLY A 65 -7.55 1.64 42.24
CA GLY A 65 -7.44 3.10 42.08
C GLY A 65 -6.02 3.64 41.91
N ARG A 66 -5.00 2.84 42.23
CA ARG A 66 -3.60 3.28 42.28
C ARG A 66 -2.81 2.82 41.06
N LYS A 67 -1.92 3.68 40.54
CA LYS A 67 -1.03 3.34 39.43
C LYS A 67 0.23 2.66 39.97
N VAL A 68 0.21 1.33 40.08
CA VAL A 68 1.24 0.57 40.80
C VAL A 68 2.46 0.22 39.97
N ALA A 69 2.32 0.09 38.65
CA ALA A 69 3.44 -0.28 37.78
C ALA A 69 3.28 0.24 36.34
N GLN A 70 4.38 0.20 35.60
CA GLN A 70 4.42 0.53 34.18
C GLN A 70 5.38 -0.39 33.43
N THR A 71 5.02 -0.81 32.22
CA THR A 71 5.93 -1.52 31.31
C THR A 71 6.59 -0.59 30.31
N LYS A 72 7.87 -0.79 30.01
CA LYS A 72 8.62 -0.06 28.98
C LYS A 72 9.30 -1.02 28.00
N GLY A 73 9.19 -0.74 26.71
CA GLY A 73 9.79 -1.56 25.65
C GLY A 73 9.10 -2.91 25.49
N GLY A 74 9.89 -3.92 25.10
CA GLY A 74 9.43 -5.28 24.81
C GLY A 74 9.32 -5.56 23.31
N SER A 75 9.80 -6.73 22.91
CA SER A 75 9.82 -7.24 21.54
C SER A 75 9.70 -8.77 21.57
N LEU A 76 9.79 -9.43 20.41
CA LEU A 76 9.54 -10.88 20.32
C LEU A 76 10.38 -11.70 21.32
N TYR A 77 11.69 -11.45 21.39
CA TYR A 77 12.64 -12.16 22.24
C TYR A 77 13.22 -11.30 23.37
N THR A 78 12.72 -10.07 23.57
CA THR A 78 13.12 -9.21 24.69
C THR A 78 11.91 -8.91 25.55
N ALA A 79 11.97 -9.31 26.83
CA ALA A 79 10.93 -9.01 27.80
C ALA A 79 10.77 -7.49 27.98
N PRO A 80 9.54 -6.97 28.11
CA PRO A 80 9.33 -5.59 28.52
C PRO A 80 9.88 -5.37 29.94
N GLN A 81 10.50 -4.21 30.17
CA GLN A 81 10.96 -3.83 31.49
C GLN A 81 9.76 -3.46 32.37
N LEU A 82 9.65 -4.09 33.53
CA LEU A 82 8.66 -3.73 34.55
C LEU A 82 9.23 -2.65 35.48
N ILE A 83 8.53 -1.53 35.59
CA ILE A 83 8.87 -0.39 36.45
C ILE A 83 7.82 -0.35 37.57
N ILE A 84 8.26 -0.56 38.81
CA ILE A 84 7.41 -0.48 40.01
C ILE A 84 7.31 0.99 40.40
N LEU A 85 6.09 1.49 40.58
CA LEU A 85 5.82 2.89 40.94
C LEU A 85 5.38 3.03 42.39
N GLU A 86 4.72 2.01 42.94
CA GLU A 86 4.26 1.99 44.33
C GLU A 86 4.66 0.68 45.01
N ALA A 87 4.78 0.72 46.34
CA ALA A 87 5.11 -0.45 47.14
C ALA A 87 3.98 -1.53 47.08
N PRO A 88 4.33 -2.81 47.29
CA PRO A 88 3.37 -3.89 47.51
C PRO A 88 2.39 -3.63 48.65
N GLU A 89 1.37 -4.48 48.77
CA GLU A 89 0.44 -4.38 49.90
C GLU A 89 1.22 -4.50 51.23
N PRO A 90 0.83 -3.74 52.27
CA PRO A 90 1.48 -3.78 53.57
C PRO A 90 1.59 -5.21 54.12
N ASN A 91 2.65 -5.47 54.89
CA ASN A 91 2.89 -6.77 55.53
C ASN A 91 3.04 -7.97 54.57
N GLY A 92 3.20 -7.75 53.26
CA GLY A 92 3.38 -8.82 52.27
C GLY A 92 2.08 -9.55 51.90
N GLU A 93 0.93 -8.92 52.18
CA GLU A 93 -0.39 -9.45 51.82
C GLU A 93 -0.51 -9.68 50.30
N PRO A 94 -1.25 -10.71 49.85
CA PRO A 94 -1.45 -10.97 48.43
C PRO A 94 -2.38 -9.92 47.79
N LEU A 95 -2.21 -9.71 46.48
CA LEU A 95 -3.16 -8.94 45.68
C LEU A 95 -4.54 -9.58 45.77
N ARG A 96 -5.56 -8.72 45.86
CA ARG A 96 -6.96 -9.13 45.88
C ARG A 96 -7.56 -9.07 44.48
N PHE A 97 -8.55 -9.91 44.24
CA PHE A 97 -9.35 -9.83 43.01
C PHE A 97 -10.13 -8.52 42.94
N VAL A 98 -10.40 -8.10 41.70
CA VAL A 98 -11.44 -7.13 41.40
C VAL A 98 -12.80 -7.73 41.78
N ASP A 99 -13.60 -6.97 42.52
CA ASP A 99 -14.99 -7.32 42.86
C ASP A 99 -15.89 -7.08 41.64
N ILE A 100 -15.87 -8.04 40.71
CA ILE A 100 -16.61 -7.99 39.45
C ILE A 100 -18.13 -7.81 39.69
N PRO A 101 -18.80 -8.58 40.58
CA PRO A 101 -20.24 -8.38 40.81
C PRO A 101 -20.60 -6.96 41.27
N LYS A 102 -19.80 -6.38 42.18
CA LYS A 102 -20.03 -5.02 42.66
C LYS A 102 -19.71 -3.97 41.59
N MET A 103 -18.65 -4.17 40.80
CA MET A 103 -18.29 -3.31 39.67
C MET A 103 -19.41 -3.29 38.61
N VAL A 104 -19.93 -4.45 38.21
CA VAL A 104 -21.06 -4.55 37.27
C VAL A 104 -22.29 -3.84 37.84
N LYS A 105 -22.63 -4.08 39.12
CA LYS A 105 -23.77 -3.44 39.76
C LYS A 105 -23.67 -1.91 39.74
N LYS A 106 -22.49 -1.34 39.95
CA LYS A 106 -22.27 0.11 39.90
C LYS A 106 -22.39 0.69 38.49
N ASN A 107 -22.01 -0.06 37.46
CA ASN A 107 -22.06 0.38 36.05
C ASN A 107 -23.39 0.12 35.35
N LYS A 108 -24.31 -0.61 36.00
CA LYS A 108 -25.55 -1.13 35.42
C LYS A 108 -26.39 -0.07 34.67
N ALA A 109 -26.63 1.09 35.28
CA ALA A 109 -27.53 2.09 34.72
C ALA A 109 -27.03 2.64 33.36
N ILE A 110 -25.73 2.94 33.24
CA ILE A 110 -25.12 3.42 31.99
C ILE A 110 -25.11 2.29 30.95
N LEU A 111 -24.71 1.10 31.37
CA LEU A 111 -24.57 -0.05 30.48
C LEU A 111 -25.91 -0.51 29.90
N GLU A 112 -26.97 -0.55 30.70
CA GLU A 112 -28.31 -0.92 30.23
C GLU A 112 -28.79 0.03 29.11
N SER A 113 -28.60 1.33 29.26
CA SER A 113 -28.96 2.32 28.23
C SER A 113 -28.20 2.07 26.92
N LEU A 114 -26.88 1.95 26.99
CA LEU A 114 -26.01 1.70 25.84
C LEU A 114 -26.41 0.42 25.08
N VAL A 115 -26.67 -0.65 25.83
CA VAL A 115 -27.05 -1.96 25.26
C VAL A 115 -28.40 -1.89 24.56
N GLN A 116 -29.41 -1.28 25.18
CA GLN A 116 -30.76 -1.18 24.59
C GLN A 116 -30.75 -0.34 23.31
N GLU A 117 -30.02 0.78 23.31
CA GLU A 117 -29.82 1.59 22.11
C GLU A 117 -29.14 0.80 21.00
N THR A 118 -28.07 0.07 21.33
CA THR A 118 -27.33 -0.74 20.36
C THR A 118 -28.20 -1.84 19.74
N ILE A 119 -28.97 -2.58 20.56
CA ILE A 119 -29.90 -3.63 20.10
C ILE A 119 -30.96 -3.03 19.17
N LYS A 120 -31.53 -1.88 19.54
CA LYS A 120 -32.51 -1.16 18.72
C LYS A 120 -31.92 -0.76 17.37
N ASN A 121 -30.68 -0.24 17.35
CA ASN A 121 -30.01 0.17 16.12
C ASN A 121 -29.75 -1.03 15.19
N VAL A 122 -29.29 -2.17 15.72
CA VAL A 122 -29.12 -3.40 14.93
C VAL A 122 -30.44 -3.84 14.30
N TYR A 123 -31.54 -3.82 15.07
CA TYR A 123 -32.85 -4.19 14.55
C TYR A 123 -33.37 -3.23 13.46
N ASN A 124 -33.14 -1.92 13.63
CA ASN A 124 -33.49 -0.91 12.62
C ASN A 124 -32.73 -1.13 11.32
N ILE A 125 -31.41 -1.35 11.40
CA ILE A 125 -30.57 -1.64 10.23
C ILE A 125 -31.03 -2.94 9.56
N TYR A 126 -31.28 -4.00 10.31
CA TYR A 126 -31.82 -5.23 9.75
C TYR A 126 -33.13 -4.98 8.99
N THR A 127 -34.05 -4.23 9.58
CA THR A 127 -35.35 -3.92 8.96
C THR A 127 -35.22 -3.12 7.67
N GLU A 128 -34.27 -2.18 7.63
CA GLU A 128 -34.01 -1.35 6.45
C GLU A 128 -33.34 -2.13 5.30
N TYR A 129 -32.48 -3.10 5.64
CA TYR A 129 -31.67 -3.83 4.67
C TYR A 129 -32.19 -5.22 4.32
N LYS A 130 -33.18 -5.77 5.02
CA LYS A 130 -33.68 -7.15 4.80
C LYS A 130 -34.16 -7.44 3.37
N SER A 131 -34.61 -6.42 2.64
CA SER A 131 -35.01 -6.53 1.23
C SER A 131 -33.87 -6.23 0.25
N LYS A 132 -32.72 -5.74 0.73
CA LYS A 132 -31.55 -5.33 -0.06
C LYS A 132 -30.43 -6.35 -0.04
N VAL A 133 -30.45 -7.33 0.87
CA VAL A 133 -29.37 -8.29 1.09
C VAL A 133 -29.92 -9.73 1.12
N ASP A 134 -29.13 -10.67 0.60
CA ASP A 134 -29.49 -12.08 0.54
C ASP A 134 -29.16 -12.82 1.86
N VAL A 135 -28.18 -12.32 2.62
CA VAL A 135 -27.72 -12.95 3.86
C VAL A 135 -27.18 -11.93 4.85
N PHE A 136 -27.63 -12.04 6.10
CA PHE A 136 -26.99 -11.39 7.24
C PHE A 136 -26.11 -12.40 7.95
N TYR A 137 -24.94 -11.97 8.40
CA TYR A 137 -24.10 -12.82 9.24
C TYR A 137 -23.24 -12.02 10.21
N VAL A 138 -22.95 -12.62 11.37
CA VAL A 138 -21.94 -12.12 12.29
C VAL A 138 -20.57 -12.62 11.84
N ALA A 139 -19.66 -11.70 11.52
CA ALA A 139 -18.28 -12.02 11.22
C ALA A 139 -17.53 -12.33 12.52
N PHE A 140 -17.49 -13.61 12.88
CA PHE A 140 -16.97 -14.07 14.16
C PHE A 140 -15.45 -14.30 14.08
N SER A 141 -14.70 -13.86 15.10
CA SER A 141 -13.24 -14.04 15.17
C SER A 141 -12.75 -14.76 16.42
N GLY A 142 -13.65 -15.11 17.36
CA GLY A 142 -13.28 -15.64 18.67
C GLY A 142 -12.64 -14.61 19.61
N GLY A 143 -12.64 -13.33 19.24
CA GLY A 143 -12.21 -12.23 20.09
C GLY A 143 -13.37 -11.62 20.88
N LYS A 144 -13.02 -10.86 21.93
CA LYS A 144 -13.96 -10.17 22.84
C LYS A 144 -15.02 -9.36 22.08
N ASP A 145 -14.60 -8.66 21.03
CA ASP A 145 -15.47 -7.78 20.25
C ASP A 145 -16.48 -8.57 19.42
N SER A 146 -16.07 -9.69 18.82
CA SER A 146 -16.97 -10.56 18.06
C SER A 146 -17.94 -11.34 18.94
N VAL A 147 -17.55 -11.70 20.17
CA VAL A 147 -18.42 -12.35 21.15
C VAL A 147 -19.54 -11.40 21.59
N VAL A 148 -19.20 -10.14 21.92
CA VAL A 148 -20.20 -9.12 22.25
C VAL A 148 -21.11 -8.83 21.05
N THR A 149 -20.54 -8.70 19.85
CA THR A 149 -21.35 -8.47 18.63
C THR A 149 -22.35 -9.61 18.40
N LEU A 150 -21.93 -10.87 18.59
CA LEU A 150 -22.85 -12.01 18.48
C LEU A 150 -23.98 -11.94 19.50
N ASP A 151 -23.67 -11.68 20.78
CA ASP A 151 -24.70 -11.57 21.82
C ASP A 151 -25.68 -10.40 21.56
N ILE A 152 -25.20 -9.27 21.06
CA ILE A 152 -26.06 -8.15 20.67
C ILE A 152 -26.97 -8.53 19.50
N VAL A 153 -26.41 -9.13 18.44
CA VAL A 153 -27.16 -9.46 17.22
C VAL A 153 -28.20 -10.54 17.48
N GLN A 154 -27.88 -11.60 18.23
CA GLN A 154 -28.86 -12.65 18.56
C GLN A 154 -30.00 -12.15 19.45
N ARG A 155 -29.77 -11.10 20.25
CA ARG A 155 -30.83 -10.45 21.04
C ARG A 155 -31.69 -9.52 20.20
N ALA A 156 -31.14 -8.96 19.12
CA ALA A 156 -31.84 -8.06 18.23
C ALA A 156 -32.66 -8.81 17.16
N LEU A 157 -32.17 -9.95 16.67
CA LEU A 157 -32.69 -10.62 15.49
C LEU A 157 -33.16 -12.06 15.80
N PRO A 158 -34.16 -12.59 15.07
CA PRO A 158 -34.48 -14.00 15.11
C PRO A 158 -33.26 -14.87 14.74
N HIS A 159 -33.05 -15.98 15.44
CA HIS A 159 -31.86 -16.84 15.26
C HIS A 159 -31.71 -17.43 13.84
N ASN A 160 -32.82 -17.57 13.11
CA ASN A 160 -32.82 -18.03 11.71
C ASN A 160 -32.67 -16.89 10.68
N ALA A 161 -32.64 -15.62 11.11
CA ALA A 161 -32.53 -14.46 10.23
C ALA A 161 -31.07 -14.09 9.90
N PHE A 162 -30.10 -14.69 10.59
CA PHE A 162 -28.68 -14.46 10.36
C PHE A 162 -27.88 -15.76 10.53
N LYS A 163 -26.62 -15.72 10.08
CA LYS A 163 -25.64 -16.80 10.29
C LYS A 163 -24.48 -16.31 11.14
N VAL A 164 -23.67 -17.22 11.67
CA VAL A 164 -22.36 -16.88 12.26
C VAL A 164 -21.28 -17.42 11.35
N LEU A 165 -20.33 -16.58 10.94
CA LEU A 165 -19.25 -16.97 10.02
C LEU A 165 -17.89 -16.77 10.65
N PHE A 166 -17.22 -17.87 10.98
CA PHE A 166 -15.81 -17.88 11.38
C PHE A 166 -14.90 -18.08 10.17
N GLY A 167 -13.99 -17.13 9.96
CA GLY A 167 -12.92 -17.26 8.97
C GLY A 167 -11.68 -17.90 9.59
N ASP A 168 -11.55 -19.22 9.49
CA ASP A 168 -10.39 -19.98 9.94
C ASP A 168 -9.19 -19.70 9.02
N THR A 169 -8.26 -18.87 9.49
CA THR A 169 -7.04 -18.59 8.72
C THR A 169 -5.97 -19.66 8.90
N GLY A 170 -6.16 -20.61 9.84
CA GLY A 170 -5.15 -21.58 10.24
C GLY A 170 -4.00 -20.98 11.03
N MET A 171 -4.09 -19.71 11.45
CA MET A 171 -3.00 -18.97 12.13
C MET A 171 -3.44 -18.41 13.48
N GLU A 172 -4.63 -18.75 13.95
CA GLU A 172 -5.21 -18.28 15.21
C GLU A 172 -4.51 -18.89 16.44
N PHE A 173 -4.72 -18.29 17.61
CA PHE A 173 -4.31 -18.92 18.87
C PHE A 173 -5.10 -20.20 19.13
N SER A 174 -4.50 -21.19 19.80
CA SER A 174 -5.22 -22.38 20.29
C SER A 174 -6.45 -21.99 21.11
N ASP A 175 -6.30 -21.02 22.02
CA ASP A 175 -7.39 -20.49 22.85
C ASP A 175 -8.55 -19.89 22.02
N THR A 176 -8.27 -19.44 20.79
CA THR A 176 -9.30 -18.92 19.88
C THR A 176 -10.13 -20.07 19.31
N TYR A 177 -9.51 -21.19 18.96
CA TYR A 177 -10.24 -22.38 18.53
C TYR A 177 -11.13 -22.93 19.66
N ASP A 178 -10.68 -22.89 20.91
CA ASP A 178 -11.52 -23.28 22.06
C ASP A 178 -12.79 -22.42 22.16
N VAL A 179 -12.65 -21.10 21.98
CA VAL A 179 -13.80 -20.19 21.96
C VAL A 179 -14.73 -20.47 20.79
N VAL A 180 -14.17 -20.65 19.60
CA VAL A 180 -14.92 -20.95 18.37
C VAL A 180 -15.70 -22.26 18.51
N ASN A 181 -15.09 -23.32 19.03
CA ASN A 181 -15.75 -24.61 19.24
C ASN A 181 -16.91 -24.50 20.25
N ARG A 182 -16.73 -23.76 21.35
CA ARG A 182 -17.81 -23.55 22.33
C ARG A 182 -18.95 -22.72 21.77
N ILE A 183 -18.64 -21.69 20.99
CA ILE A 183 -19.67 -20.85 20.35
C ILE A 183 -20.39 -21.59 19.24
N GLU A 184 -19.72 -22.44 18.47
CA GLU A 184 -20.37 -23.30 17.49
C GLU A 184 -21.37 -24.25 18.17
N ASN A 185 -20.96 -24.96 19.23
CA ASN A 185 -21.86 -25.81 20.00
C ASN A 185 -23.06 -25.02 20.57
N TYR A 186 -22.81 -23.82 21.10
CA TYR A 186 -23.88 -22.95 21.58
C TYR A 186 -24.82 -22.54 20.44
N CYS A 187 -24.29 -22.17 19.27
CA CYS A 187 -25.10 -21.84 18.11
C CYS A 187 -25.98 -23.03 17.68
N ASP A 188 -25.44 -24.24 17.66
CA ASP A 188 -26.20 -25.46 17.37
C ASP A 188 -27.35 -25.66 18.37
N GLU A 189 -27.08 -25.52 19.68
CA GLU A 189 -28.11 -25.59 20.74
C GLU A 189 -29.19 -24.51 20.58
N GLN A 190 -28.83 -23.32 20.09
CA GLN A 190 -29.74 -22.19 19.90
C GLN A 190 -30.39 -22.15 18.51
N ASN A 191 -30.13 -23.14 17.63
CA ASN A 191 -30.56 -23.16 16.22
C ASN A 191 -30.10 -21.94 15.41
N ILE A 192 -28.87 -21.47 15.66
CA ILE A 192 -28.19 -20.44 14.87
C ILE A 192 -27.23 -21.14 13.90
N ASP A 193 -27.32 -20.85 12.61
CA ASP A 193 -26.47 -21.48 11.61
C ASP A 193 -25.02 -20.96 11.68
N PHE A 194 -24.10 -21.81 12.17
CA PHE A 194 -22.67 -21.52 12.28
C PHE A 194 -21.89 -22.10 11.09
N GLN A 195 -21.02 -21.28 10.51
CA GLN A 195 -20.27 -21.60 9.31
C GLN A 195 -18.77 -21.36 9.53
N ARG A 196 -17.95 -22.33 9.14
CA ARG A 196 -16.48 -22.23 9.12
C ARG A 196 -15.96 -22.17 7.69
N SER A 197 -15.34 -21.06 7.31
CA SER A 197 -14.63 -20.96 6.03
C SER A 197 -13.13 -21.13 6.24
N LYS A 198 -12.46 -21.89 5.38
CA LYS A 198 -11.02 -22.13 5.43
C LYS A 198 -10.43 -22.17 4.03
N SER A 199 -9.21 -21.67 3.88
CA SER A 199 -8.42 -21.83 2.64
C SER A 199 -8.10 -23.30 2.38
N SER A 200 -8.07 -23.69 1.11
CA SER A 200 -7.55 -25.01 0.69
C SER A 200 -6.02 -25.10 0.80
N LEU A 201 -5.33 -23.96 0.90
CA LEU A 201 -3.89 -23.88 1.10
C LEU A 201 -3.57 -23.71 2.59
N THR A 202 -2.55 -24.41 3.10
CA THR A 202 -2.09 -24.22 4.47
C THR A 202 -1.29 -22.92 4.61
N PRO A 203 -1.29 -22.28 5.80
CA PRO A 203 -0.46 -21.12 6.07
C PRO A 203 1.03 -21.35 5.76
N GLU A 204 1.60 -22.48 6.18
CA GLU A 204 3.01 -22.85 5.97
C GLU A 204 3.36 -22.91 4.48
N PHE A 205 2.49 -23.52 3.67
CA PHE A 205 2.66 -23.55 2.22
C PHE A 205 2.62 -22.13 1.63
N THR A 206 1.62 -21.32 2.02
CA THR A 206 1.54 -19.97 1.47
C THR A 206 2.67 -19.06 1.94
N TRP A 207 3.16 -19.19 3.17
CA TRP A 207 4.29 -18.40 3.67
C TRP A 207 5.59 -18.80 2.99
N SER A 208 5.82 -20.09 2.73
CA SER A 208 7.00 -20.56 1.98
C SER A 208 6.94 -20.17 0.50
N LYS A 209 5.74 -20.08 -0.10
CA LYS A 209 5.59 -19.69 -1.51
C LYS A 209 5.51 -18.19 -1.74
N PHE A 210 4.82 -17.44 -0.89
CA PHE A 210 4.67 -15.99 -1.05
C PHE A 210 5.78 -15.23 -0.31
N GLY A 211 6.41 -15.85 0.68
CA GLY A 211 7.19 -15.15 1.70
C GLY A 211 6.28 -14.59 2.80
N PRO A 212 6.83 -14.30 4.00
CA PRO A 212 6.05 -13.78 5.12
C PRO A 212 5.24 -12.53 4.74
N PRO A 213 4.01 -12.37 5.27
CA PRO A 213 3.22 -11.17 5.07
C PRO A 213 3.89 -9.96 5.74
N ALA A 214 3.74 -8.78 5.13
CA ALA A 214 4.39 -7.54 5.55
C ALA A 214 3.37 -6.42 5.78
N GLN A 215 3.79 -5.29 6.36
CA GLN A 215 2.88 -4.17 6.65
C GLN A 215 2.26 -3.60 5.37
N THR A 216 3.06 -3.51 4.30
CA THR A 216 2.64 -3.01 2.98
C THR A 216 2.10 -4.12 2.06
N MET A 217 2.18 -5.39 2.50
CA MET A 217 1.85 -6.55 1.66
C MET A 217 1.11 -7.62 2.46
N ARG A 218 -0.19 -7.40 2.64
CA ARG A 218 -1.09 -8.21 3.47
C ARG A 218 -1.87 -9.26 2.66
N TRP A 219 -1.15 -10.02 1.83
CA TRP A 219 -1.76 -11.06 0.99
C TRP A 219 -2.50 -12.12 1.82
N CYS A 220 -2.05 -12.40 3.05
CA CYS A 220 -2.62 -13.43 3.92
C CYS A 220 -4.10 -13.20 4.25
N CYS A 221 -4.53 -11.95 4.45
CA CYS A 221 -5.96 -11.66 4.67
C CYS A 221 -6.80 -11.96 3.43
N SER A 222 -6.26 -11.71 2.22
CA SER A 222 -6.99 -12.02 0.98
C SER A 222 -7.13 -13.53 0.78
N VAL A 223 -6.02 -14.26 0.99
CA VAL A 223 -5.93 -15.72 0.72
C VAL A 223 -6.62 -16.56 1.80
N HIS A 224 -6.38 -16.27 3.07
CA HIS A 224 -6.82 -17.14 4.18
C HIS A 224 -8.10 -16.68 4.87
N LYS A 225 -8.55 -15.45 4.62
CA LYS A 225 -9.76 -14.91 5.27
C LYS A 225 -10.83 -14.56 4.25
N THR A 226 -10.58 -13.56 3.42
CA THR A 226 -11.61 -12.97 2.56
C THR A 226 -12.07 -13.92 1.44
N ALA A 227 -11.15 -14.51 0.67
CA ALA A 227 -11.53 -15.39 -0.44
C ALA A 227 -12.31 -16.63 0.04
N PRO A 228 -11.87 -17.38 1.08
CA PRO A 228 -12.63 -18.51 1.60
C PRO A 228 -14.05 -18.15 2.07
N GLN A 229 -14.21 -17.01 2.76
CA GLN A 229 -15.52 -16.54 3.22
C GLN A 229 -16.48 -16.28 2.06
N ILE A 230 -16.02 -15.57 1.03
CA ILE A 230 -16.83 -15.26 -0.16
C ILE A 230 -17.25 -16.53 -0.88
N LEU A 231 -16.31 -17.46 -1.10
CA LEU A 231 -16.58 -18.70 -1.82
C LEU A 231 -17.53 -19.61 -1.04
N LEU A 232 -17.39 -19.70 0.29
CA LEU A 232 -18.32 -20.45 1.13
C LEU A 232 -19.73 -19.85 1.09
N LEU A 233 -19.86 -18.53 1.25
CA LEU A 233 -21.17 -17.87 1.20
C LEU A 233 -21.85 -18.04 -0.16
N ARG A 234 -21.11 -17.92 -1.28
CA ARG A 234 -21.64 -18.23 -2.62
C ARG A 234 -22.17 -19.65 -2.72
N LYS A 235 -21.43 -20.62 -2.18
CA LYS A 235 -21.81 -22.04 -2.18
C LYS A 235 -23.08 -22.28 -1.37
N ILE A 236 -23.16 -21.74 -0.15
CA ILE A 236 -24.32 -21.91 0.74
C ILE A 236 -25.56 -21.24 0.14
N MET A 237 -25.41 -20.00 -0.36
CA MET A 237 -26.50 -19.23 -0.95
C MET A 237 -26.90 -19.70 -2.35
N LYS A 238 -26.09 -20.58 -2.98
CA LYS A 238 -26.23 -21.02 -4.38
C LYS A 238 -26.37 -19.82 -5.34
N ASN A 239 -25.66 -18.73 -5.03
CA ASN A 239 -25.74 -17.46 -5.76
C ASN A 239 -24.34 -16.84 -5.86
N SER A 240 -23.79 -16.76 -7.08
CA SER A 240 -22.47 -16.16 -7.31
C SER A 240 -22.47 -14.63 -7.12
N HIS A 241 -23.63 -13.97 -7.26
CA HIS A 241 -23.82 -12.53 -7.12
C HIS A 241 -24.42 -12.12 -5.78
N PHE A 242 -24.35 -12.99 -4.76
CA PHE A 242 -24.99 -12.71 -3.48
C PHE A 242 -24.51 -11.37 -2.89
N ARG A 243 -25.44 -10.69 -2.23
CA ARG A 243 -25.20 -9.46 -1.47
C ARG A 243 -25.33 -9.78 0.02
N GLY A 244 -24.20 -9.85 0.71
CA GLY A 244 -24.16 -10.07 2.16
C GLY A 244 -24.13 -8.77 2.95
N MET A 245 -24.62 -8.83 4.19
CA MET A 245 -24.33 -7.85 5.23
C MET A 245 -23.62 -8.54 6.41
N ALA A 246 -22.38 -8.13 6.66
CA ALA A 246 -21.58 -8.60 7.79
C ALA A 246 -21.78 -7.68 9.00
N PHE A 247 -22.32 -8.18 10.10
CA PHE A 247 -22.17 -7.54 11.40
C PHE A 247 -20.76 -7.81 11.93
N THR A 248 -20.00 -6.76 12.21
CA THR A 248 -18.59 -6.90 12.62
C THR A 248 -18.31 -6.18 13.93
N GLY A 249 -17.47 -6.78 14.76
CA GLY A 249 -17.02 -6.19 16.03
C GLY A 249 -15.91 -5.16 15.87
N VAL A 250 -16.07 -4.20 14.96
CA VAL A 250 -15.15 -3.05 14.83
C VAL A 250 -15.61 -1.95 15.78
N ARG A 251 -14.66 -1.30 16.46
CA ARG A 251 -14.91 -0.15 17.32
C ARG A 251 -14.11 1.05 16.82
N GLY A 252 -14.71 2.24 16.86
CA GLY A 252 -14.09 3.48 16.38
C GLY A 252 -12.86 3.87 17.19
N ASP A 253 -12.86 3.48 18.47
CA ASP A 253 -11.78 3.76 19.43
C ASP A 253 -10.50 2.94 19.21
N GLU A 254 -10.54 1.90 18.36
CA GLU A 254 -9.39 1.01 18.13
C GLU A 254 -8.25 1.70 17.36
N SER A 255 -8.55 2.76 16.59
CA SER A 255 -7.59 3.57 15.81
C SER A 255 -8.23 4.79 15.16
N ALA A 256 -7.45 5.84 14.89
CA ALA A 256 -7.91 7.04 14.17
C ALA A 256 -8.55 6.76 12.79
N SER A 257 -8.12 5.71 12.08
CA SER A 257 -8.76 5.34 10.81
C SER A 257 -10.13 4.67 10.98
N ARG A 258 -10.39 4.06 12.15
CA ARG A 258 -11.65 3.37 12.44
C ARG A 258 -12.70 4.32 13.00
N SER A 259 -12.29 5.44 13.60
CA SER A 259 -13.22 6.50 14.02
C SER A 259 -13.86 7.25 12.85
N GLU A 260 -13.37 7.04 11.63
CA GLU A 260 -13.94 7.61 10.39
C GLU A 260 -14.96 6.66 9.73
N TYR A 261 -15.22 5.47 10.30
CA TYR A 261 -16.15 4.52 9.70
C TYR A 261 -17.59 4.97 9.92
N ASP A 262 -18.44 4.75 8.91
CA ASP A 262 -19.89 4.87 9.05
C ASP A 262 -20.47 3.60 9.68
N ASP A 263 -21.64 3.68 10.32
CA ASP A 263 -22.35 2.53 10.90
C ASP A 263 -22.58 1.39 9.90
N VAL A 264 -22.82 1.75 8.63
CA VAL A 264 -22.97 0.82 7.52
C VAL A 264 -22.12 1.29 6.34
N SER A 265 -21.16 0.46 5.92
CA SER A 265 -20.31 0.71 4.75
C SER A 265 -20.56 -0.32 3.63
N LEU A 266 -20.34 0.07 2.37
CA LEU A 266 -20.51 -0.80 1.20
C LEU A 266 -19.18 -0.97 0.46
N GLY A 267 -18.72 -2.21 0.29
CA GLY A 267 -17.61 -2.53 -0.60
C GLY A 267 -16.20 -2.30 -0.04
N GLU A 268 -16.07 -1.90 1.23
CA GLU A 268 -14.76 -1.56 1.83
C GLU A 268 -13.83 -2.77 2.02
N LYS A 269 -14.35 -3.86 2.61
CA LYS A 269 -13.57 -5.09 2.86
C LYS A 269 -13.79 -6.13 1.77
N ILE A 270 -15.02 -6.21 1.28
CA ILE A 270 -15.43 -7.14 0.23
C ILE A 270 -16.30 -6.37 -0.75
N LYS A 271 -15.86 -6.31 -2.01
CA LYS A 271 -16.58 -5.60 -3.07
C LYS A 271 -18.01 -6.15 -3.20
N GLY A 272 -19.00 -5.27 -3.11
CA GLY A 272 -20.42 -5.64 -3.24
C GLY A 272 -21.10 -6.12 -1.95
N GLN A 273 -20.42 -6.14 -0.80
CA GLN A 273 -21.01 -6.49 0.49
C GLN A 273 -21.12 -5.29 1.42
N TYR A 274 -22.16 -5.29 2.23
CA TYR A 274 -22.33 -4.35 3.33
C TYR A 274 -21.58 -4.82 4.57
N SER A 275 -21.02 -3.89 5.33
CA SER A 275 -20.54 -4.12 6.69
C SER A 275 -21.33 -3.23 7.63
N CYS A 276 -21.86 -3.80 8.71
CA CYS A 276 -22.46 -3.05 9.81
C CYS A 276 -21.54 -3.16 11.04
N HIS A 277 -21.40 -2.08 11.79
CA HIS A 277 -20.53 -1.98 12.95
C HIS A 277 -21.35 -1.71 14.24
N PRO A 278 -22.07 -2.71 14.80
CA PRO A 278 -22.99 -2.48 15.92
C PRO A 278 -22.37 -1.80 17.14
N ILE A 279 -21.12 -2.14 17.43
CA ILE A 279 -20.40 -1.65 18.61
C ILE A 279 -19.39 -0.56 18.26
N LEU A 280 -19.60 0.16 17.16
CA LEU A 280 -18.67 1.19 16.69
C LEU A 280 -18.38 2.24 17.77
N GLU A 281 -19.42 2.67 18.48
CA GLU A 281 -19.35 3.70 19.53
C GLU A 281 -18.96 3.16 20.92
N TRP A 282 -18.66 1.86 21.02
CA TRP A 282 -18.28 1.22 22.27
C TRP A 282 -16.78 1.32 22.51
N ASN A 283 -16.37 1.60 23.74
CA ASN A 283 -14.98 1.49 24.18
C ASN A 283 -14.70 0.16 24.91
N SER A 284 -13.42 -0.11 25.19
CA SER A 284 -13.02 -1.37 25.82
C SER A 284 -13.53 -1.50 27.27
N ALA A 285 -13.71 -0.39 27.99
CA ALA A 285 -14.26 -0.43 29.35
C ALA A 285 -15.70 -0.95 29.32
N GLU A 286 -16.57 -0.32 28.52
CA GLU A 286 -17.96 -0.72 28.31
C GLU A 286 -18.05 -2.19 27.88
N LEU A 287 -17.18 -2.58 26.94
CA LEU A 287 -17.13 -3.94 26.41
C LEU A 287 -16.80 -4.98 27.48
N PHE A 288 -15.78 -4.74 28.32
CA PHE A 288 -15.44 -5.68 29.39
C PHE A 288 -16.49 -5.73 30.50
N VAL A 289 -17.07 -4.58 30.89
CA VAL A 289 -18.18 -4.59 31.87
C VAL A 289 -19.34 -5.42 31.33
N TYR A 290 -19.67 -5.28 30.04
CA TYR A 290 -20.71 -6.09 29.39
C TYR A 290 -20.40 -7.58 29.38
N ILE A 291 -19.17 -7.97 29.03
CA ILE A 291 -18.74 -9.37 29.07
C ILE A 291 -18.96 -9.96 30.47
N TYR A 292 -18.59 -9.21 31.52
CA TYR A 292 -18.76 -9.67 32.89
C TYR A 292 -20.23 -9.69 33.34
N GLU A 293 -21.02 -8.68 33.00
CA GLU A 293 -22.45 -8.62 33.32
C GLU A 293 -23.20 -9.84 32.75
N ARG A 294 -22.88 -10.17 31.50
CA ARG A 294 -23.57 -11.20 30.73
C ARG A 294 -22.92 -12.58 30.86
N ASN A 295 -21.84 -12.68 31.63
CA ASN A 295 -21.02 -13.88 31.76
C ASN A 295 -20.64 -14.48 30.40
N LEU A 296 -20.24 -13.62 29.45
CA LEU A 296 -19.88 -14.05 28.09
C LEU A 296 -18.51 -14.74 28.10
N LEU A 297 -18.33 -15.64 27.13
CA LEU A 297 -17.09 -16.38 26.98
C LEU A 297 -15.92 -15.43 26.65
N LEU A 298 -14.95 -15.36 27.54
CA LEU A 298 -13.71 -14.60 27.34
C LEU A 298 -12.59 -15.52 26.86
N ASN A 299 -11.97 -15.16 25.74
CA ASN A 299 -10.82 -15.89 25.19
C ASN A 299 -9.62 -15.84 26.17
N GLU A 300 -9.05 -17.00 26.48
CA GLU A 300 -7.94 -17.14 27.44
C GLU A 300 -6.68 -16.35 27.03
N THR A 301 -6.54 -16.00 25.75
CA THR A 301 -5.43 -15.17 25.27
C THR A 301 -5.37 -13.79 25.94
N TYR A 302 -6.53 -13.24 26.33
CA TYR A 302 -6.61 -11.96 27.04
C TYR A 302 -6.06 -12.05 28.46
N LYS A 303 -6.19 -13.22 29.11
CA LYS A 303 -5.60 -13.48 30.44
C LYS A 303 -4.07 -13.63 30.38
N LYS A 304 -3.54 -13.92 29.20
CA LYS A 304 -2.10 -14.04 28.88
C LYS A 304 -1.48 -12.71 28.40
N GLY A 305 -2.17 -11.58 28.56
CA GLY A 305 -1.66 -10.24 28.24
C GLY A 305 -1.87 -9.77 26.80
N ASN A 306 -2.51 -10.58 25.94
CA ASN A 306 -2.81 -10.16 24.58
C ASN A 306 -3.97 -9.16 24.57
N SER A 307 -3.77 -8.03 23.89
CA SER A 307 -4.82 -7.01 23.71
C SER A 307 -5.86 -7.36 22.63
N ARG A 308 -5.55 -8.31 21.74
CA ARG A 308 -6.43 -8.77 20.66
C ARG A 308 -6.25 -10.27 20.41
N ALA A 309 -7.35 -10.99 20.24
CA ALA A 309 -7.35 -12.34 19.67
C ALA A 309 -7.22 -12.24 18.14
N GLY A 310 -6.23 -12.91 17.56
CA GLY A 310 -5.94 -12.86 16.13
C GLY A 310 -4.82 -13.83 15.75
N CYS A 311 -4.10 -13.54 14.67
CA CYS A 311 -3.05 -14.46 14.20
C CYS A 311 -1.82 -14.48 15.14
N LEU A 312 -1.17 -15.63 15.23
CA LEU A 312 0.07 -15.90 15.97
C LEU A 312 1.18 -14.90 15.59
N VAL A 313 1.50 -14.81 14.30
CA VAL A 313 2.53 -13.88 13.78
C VAL A 313 1.90 -12.94 12.75
N CYS A 314 1.63 -11.69 13.15
CA CYS A 314 1.03 -10.68 12.30
C CYS A 314 1.98 -9.48 12.11
N PRO A 315 2.20 -8.98 10.88
CA PRO A 315 3.07 -7.84 10.64
C PRO A 315 2.53 -6.52 11.23
N LEU A 316 1.25 -6.47 11.60
CA LEU A 316 0.61 -5.33 12.26
C LEU A 316 0.62 -5.44 13.79
N ALA A 317 1.11 -6.55 14.35
CA ALA A 317 1.22 -6.67 15.80
C ALA A 317 2.30 -5.72 16.34
N GLY A 318 1.97 -4.98 17.39
CA GLY A 318 2.94 -4.17 18.14
C GLY A 318 3.98 -5.05 18.85
N SER A 319 5.20 -4.54 19.02
CA SER A 319 6.36 -5.31 19.51
C SER A 319 6.12 -5.98 20.87
N LYS A 320 5.55 -5.26 21.84
CA LYS A 320 5.19 -5.82 23.16
C LYS A 320 4.21 -6.99 23.07
N ASN A 321 3.22 -6.91 22.17
CA ASN A 321 2.25 -8.00 21.99
C ASN A 321 2.93 -9.26 21.43
N MET A 322 3.99 -9.12 20.63
CA MET A 322 4.72 -10.29 20.12
C MET A 322 5.40 -11.08 21.23
N TYR A 323 5.90 -10.41 22.27
CA TYR A 323 6.45 -11.06 23.45
C TYR A 323 5.43 -12.00 24.11
N PHE A 324 4.23 -11.48 24.43
CA PHE A 324 3.16 -12.28 25.06
C PHE A 324 2.77 -13.50 24.22
N LYS A 325 2.73 -13.33 22.89
CA LYS A 325 2.44 -14.44 21.97
C LYS A 325 3.54 -15.50 22.00
N GLU A 326 4.80 -15.08 21.94
CA GLU A 326 5.94 -15.99 21.96
C GLU A 326 6.02 -16.76 23.29
N GLN A 327 5.80 -16.09 24.43
CA GLN A 327 5.81 -16.75 25.73
C GLN A 327 4.65 -17.74 25.92
N SER A 328 3.54 -17.54 25.20
CA SER A 328 2.31 -18.32 25.38
C SER A 328 2.09 -19.41 24.33
N TYR A 329 2.68 -19.26 23.13
CA TYR A 329 2.33 -20.07 21.96
C TYR A 329 3.54 -20.46 21.09
N SER A 330 4.77 -20.38 21.62
CA SER A 330 5.97 -20.87 20.90
C SER A 330 6.06 -22.40 20.88
N THR A 331 5.47 -23.06 21.87
CA THR A 331 5.36 -24.51 21.97
C THR A 331 3.90 -24.93 22.01
N ASN A 332 3.61 -26.12 21.52
CA ASN A 332 2.27 -26.69 21.60
C ASN A 332 2.30 -28.22 21.66
N GLU A 333 1.49 -28.78 22.55
CA GLU A 333 1.31 -30.23 22.74
C GLU A 333 0.07 -30.77 22.01
N LEU A 334 -0.80 -29.87 21.51
CA LEU A 334 -2.13 -30.19 20.96
C LEU A 334 -2.21 -30.13 19.42
N GLY A 335 -1.07 -30.05 18.73
CA GLY A 335 -1.02 -30.11 17.25
C GLY A 335 -1.55 -28.87 16.50
N PHE A 336 -1.87 -27.77 17.19
CA PHE A 336 -2.12 -26.46 16.55
C PHE A 336 -0.80 -25.75 16.16
N PRO A 337 -0.83 -24.85 15.17
CA PRO A 337 0.33 -24.03 14.82
C PRO A 337 0.86 -23.19 15.99
N THR A 338 2.17 -22.95 16.00
CA THR A 338 2.88 -22.16 17.01
C THR A 338 3.47 -20.90 16.40
N THR A 339 3.85 -19.92 17.24
CA THR A 339 4.66 -18.79 16.75
C THR A 339 5.98 -19.26 16.16
N LYS A 340 6.57 -20.32 16.72
CA LYS A 340 7.83 -20.90 16.24
C LYS A 340 7.78 -21.31 14.77
N ILE A 341 6.73 -21.99 14.32
CA ILE A 341 6.58 -22.42 12.91
C ILE A 341 6.73 -21.22 11.96
N PHE A 342 6.03 -20.11 12.24
CA PHE A 342 6.08 -18.93 11.39
C PHE A 342 7.37 -18.13 11.55
N ASN A 343 7.94 -18.09 12.76
CA ASN A 343 9.24 -17.48 13.02
C ASN A 343 10.37 -18.20 12.27
N ASP A 344 10.34 -19.53 12.23
CA ASP A 344 11.29 -20.35 11.47
C ASP A 344 11.17 -20.04 9.97
N ILE A 345 9.95 -20.02 9.42
CA ILE A 345 9.75 -19.66 8.00
C ILE A 345 10.27 -18.25 7.70
N ILE A 346 10.10 -17.29 8.60
CA ILE A 346 10.66 -15.93 8.43
C ILE A 346 12.19 -15.97 8.29
N LEU A 347 12.86 -16.78 9.11
CA LEU A 347 14.32 -16.93 9.09
C LEU A 347 14.79 -17.73 7.88
N ASP A 348 14.05 -18.76 7.48
CA ASP A 348 14.39 -19.61 6.33
C ASP A 348 14.19 -18.91 4.98
N THR A 349 13.35 -17.87 4.95
CA THR A 349 12.99 -17.17 3.71
C THR A 349 13.69 -15.84 3.52
N THR A 350 14.31 -15.27 4.55
CA THR A 350 14.96 -13.95 4.47
C THR A 350 16.25 -14.02 3.63
N SER A 351 16.50 -13.00 2.81
CA SER A 351 17.78 -12.82 2.11
C SER A 351 18.86 -12.17 2.97
N LYS A 352 18.51 -11.69 4.17
CA LYS A 352 19.50 -11.12 5.09
C LYS A 352 20.41 -12.21 5.64
N GLU A 353 21.71 -11.93 5.64
CA GLU A 353 22.68 -12.78 6.30
C GLU A 353 22.55 -12.66 7.83
N LEU A 354 22.13 -13.74 8.50
CA LEU A 354 21.91 -13.78 9.94
C LEU A 354 22.86 -14.79 10.59
N SER A 355 24.16 -14.57 10.44
CA SER A 355 25.23 -15.54 10.76
C SER A 355 25.48 -15.75 12.26
N THR A 356 24.83 -14.97 13.14
CA THR A 356 24.98 -15.09 14.60
C THR A 356 23.61 -15.09 15.31
N PRO A 357 23.49 -15.74 16.49
CA PRO A 357 22.27 -15.70 17.29
C PRO A 357 21.83 -14.28 17.67
N ASN A 358 22.78 -13.36 17.88
CA ASN A 358 22.48 -11.97 18.17
C ASN A 358 21.86 -11.26 16.96
N ALA A 359 22.35 -11.50 15.75
CA ALA A 359 21.78 -10.94 14.52
C ALA A 359 20.35 -11.46 14.28
N VAL A 360 20.10 -12.76 14.53
CA VAL A 360 18.75 -13.34 14.49
C VAL A 360 17.83 -12.65 15.50
N LYS A 361 18.30 -12.51 16.75
CA LYS A 361 17.53 -11.87 17.81
C LYS A 361 17.18 -10.43 17.46
N GLU A 362 18.16 -9.64 17.01
CA GLU A 362 17.96 -8.26 16.60
C GLU A 362 16.97 -8.15 15.45
N PHE A 363 17.16 -8.93 14.38
CA PHE A 363 16.25 -8.96 13.23
C PHE A 363 14.81 -9.27 13.64
N MET A 364 14.62 -10.24 14.53
CA MET A 364 13.29 -10.64 14.98
C MET A 364 12.66 -9.62 15.94
N ASP A 365 13.46 -9.01 16.82
CA ASP A 365 13.02 -8.01 17.78
C ASP A 365 12.58 -6.70 17.12
N ILE A 366 13.29 -6.25 16.08
CA ILE A 366 12.88 -5.08 15.29
C ILE A 366 11.75 -5.41 14.29
N GLY A 367 11.41 -6.69 14.11
CA GLY A 367 10.45 -7.15 13.13
C GLY A 367 10.91 -6.94 11.69
N GLY A 368 12.17 -7.26 11.38
CA GLY A 368 12.84 -6.90 10.12
C GLY A 368 12.12 -7.38 8.84
N TRP A 369 11.41 -8.50 8.89
CA TRP A 369 10.61 -8.99 7.77
C TRP A 369 9.36 -8.13 7.49
N LYS A 370 8.83 -7.43 8.50
CA LYS A 370 7.60 -6.62 8.38
C LYS A 370 7.74 -5.48 7.37
N ALA A 371 8.97 -5.04 7.14
CA ALA A 371 9.31 -3.90 6.28
C ALA A 371 9.45 -4.26 4.80
N ARG A 372 9.46 -5.55 4.43
CA ARG A 372 9.64 -5.95 3.03
C ARG A 372 8.54 -5.37 2.14
N ARG A 373 8.93 -5.04 0.91
CA ARG A 373 8.03 -4.45 -0.10
C ARG A 373 8.00 -5.23 -1.40
N SER A 374 8.90 -6.19 -1.54
CA SER A 374 9.18 -6.88 -2.80
C SER A 374 9.81 -8.24 -2.50
N GLY A 375 10.26 -8.92 -3.54
CA GLY A 375 11.04 -10.14 -3.44
C GLY A 375 12.49 -9.92 -3.01
N LYS A 376 13.02 -8.68 -3.01
CA LYS A 376 14.42 -8.36 -2.66
C LYS A 376 14.84 -8.94 -1.30
N GLU A 377 13.92 -8.90 -0.33
CA GLU A 377 14.16 -9.36 1.04
C GLU A 377 13.97 -10.88 1.20
N LEU A 378 13.69 -11.64 0.13
CA LEU A 378 13.51 -13.09 0.17
C LEU A 378 14.63 -13.81 -0.60
N ASN A 379 15.16 -14.89 -0.04
CA ASN A 379 16.28 -15.65 -0.63
C ASN A 379 15.90 -16.55 -1.82
N PHE A 380 14.61 -16.74 -2.07
CA PHE A 380 14.10 -17.61 -3.14
C PHE A 380 13.36 -16.84 -4.25
N SER A 381 13.33 -15.50 -4.17
CA SER A 381 12.67 -14.68 -5.19
C SER A 381 13.36 -14.82 -6.54
N LYS A 382 12.55 -15.03 -7.57
CA LYS A 382 12.98 -15.09 -8.96
C LYS A 382 11.91 -14.54 -9.88
N ASP A 383 12.35 -14.00 -11.01
CA ASP A 383 11.44 -13.67 -12.10
C ASP A 383 11.03 -14.98 -12.79
N LEU A 384 9.71 -15.18 -12.97
CA LEU A 384 9.13 -16.32 -13.68
C LEU A 384 8.57 -15.91 -15.05
N CYS A 385 8.55 -14.61 -15.33
CA CYS A 385 8.01 -14.00 -16.53
C CYS A 385 8.86 -12.76 -16.85
N ILE A 386 9.44 -12.72 -18.05
CA ILE A 386 10.22 -11.57 -18.52
C ILE A 386 9.35 -10.74 -19.45
N GLU A 387 9.17 -9.47 -19.15
CA GLU A 387 8.38 -8.53 -19.94
C GLU A 387 9.30 -7.46 -20.56
N LYS A 388 9.27 -7.32 -21.88
CA LYS A 388 9.98 -6.29 -22.66
C LYS A 388 9.01 -5.56 -23.57
N TYR A 389 9.20 -4.25 -23.73
CA TYR A 389 8.43 -3.45 -24.67
C TYR A 389 9.38 -2.53 -25.42
N GLU A 390 9.60 -2.80 -26.70
CA GLU A 390 10.60 -2.14 -27.55
C GLU A 390 9.99 -1.94 -28.94
N ASN A 391 10.17 -0.76 -29.55
CA ASN A 391 9.70 -0.45 -30.90
C ASN A 391 8.20 -0.75 -31.15
N GLY A 392 7.34 -0.50 -30.15
CA GLY A 392 5.90 -0.77 -30.26
C GLY A 392 5.50 -2.24 -30.13
N VAL A 393 6.47 -3.14 -29.93
CA VAL A 393 6.24 -4.58 -29.76
C VAL A 393 6.38 -4.94 -28.29
N LEU A 394 5.35 -5.56 -27.73
CA LEU A 394 5.41 -6.21 -26.43
C LEU A 394 5.85 -7.65 -26.61
N THR A 395 6.92 -8.02 -25.90
CA THR A 395 7.40 -9.39 -25.80
C THR A 395 7.33 -9.86 -24.36
N VAL A 396 6.66 -10.99 -24.14
CA VAL A 396 6.57 -11.62 -22.82
C VAL A 396 7.05 -13.07 -22.92
N THR A 397 8.07 -13.43 -22.16
CA THR A 397 8.61 -14.80 -22.12
C THR A 397 8.27 -15.45 -20.78
N LEU A 398 7.60 -16.59 -20.82
CA LEU A 398 7.34 -17.41 -19.63
C LEU A 398 8.56 -18.28 -19.35
N LEU A 399 9.15 -18.12 -18.16
CA LEU A 399 10.27 -18.94 -17.71
C LEU A 399 9.80 -20.22 -17.04
N GLU A 400 8.65 -20.14 -16.36
CA GLU A 400 7.94 -21.26 -15.77
C GLU A 400 6.44 -21.08 -16.02
N GLN A 401 5.72 -22.19 -16.13
CA GLN A 401 4.27 -22.21 -16.29
C GLN A 401 3.65 -23.06 -15.17
N SER A 402 2.95 -22.40 -14.26
CA SER A 402 2.27 -23.06 -13.14
C SER A 402 0.81 -23.39 -13.46
N THR A 403 0.17 -22.58 -14.32
CA THR A 403 -1.22 -22.78 -14.76
C THR A 403 -1.37 -22.43 -16.24
N SER A 404 -2.38 -22.99 -16.89
CA SER A 404 -2.59 -22.81 -18.33
C SER A 404 -2.87 -21.34 -18.69
N TRP A 405 -2.08 -20.76 -19.59
CA TRP A 405 -2.33 -19.42 -20.12
C TRP A 405 -3.56 -19.41 -21.05
N TYR A 406 -3.90 -20.54 -21.68
CA TYR A 406 -5.12 -20.72 -22.50
C TYR A 406 -6.41 -20.42 -21.73
N GLU A 407 -6.41 -20.65 -20.41
CA GLU A 407 -7.54 -20.33 -19.57
C GLU A 407 -7.54 -18.85 -19.19
N TRP A 408 -6.40 -18.33 -18.74
CA TRP A 408 -6.30 -16.93 -18.32
C TRP A 408 -6.56 -15.92 -19.45
N ILE A 409 -6.14 -16.22 -20.68
CA ILE A 409 -6.29 -15.33 -21.83
C ILE A 409 -7.75 -15.02 -22.18
N LYS A 410 -8.68 -15.94 -21.89
CA LYS A 410 -10.15 -15.75 -22.03
C LYS A 410 -10.70 -14.58 -21.20
N THR A 411 -9.93 -14.09 -20.23
CA THR A 411 -10.31 -12.94 -19.39
C THR A 411 -9.92 -11.59 -19.97
N VAL A 412 -9.16 -11.56 -21.08
CA VAL A 412 -8.65 -10.34 -21.72
C VAL A 412 -9.68 -9.74 -22.68
N GLY A 413 -10.13 -10.53 -23.65
CA GLY A 413 -11.05 -10.17 -24.73
C GLY A 413 -11.68 -11.42 -25.36
N ASP A 414 -12.21 -11.31 -26.57
CA ASP A 414 -12.69 -12.47 -27.32
C ASP A 414 -11.52 -13.10 -28.07
N VAL A 415 -11.29 -14.40 -27.86
CA VAL A 415 -10.05 -15.09 -28.24
C VAL A 415 -10.32 -16.11 -29.33
N THR A 416 -9.51 -16.09 -30.39
CA THR A 416 -9.49 -17.09 -31.45
C THR A 416 -8.11 -17.72 -31.51
N PHE A 417 -8.03 -19.05 -31.41
CA PHE A 417 -6.80 -19.81 -31.56
C PHE A 417 -6.63 -20.20 -33.03
N LEU A 418 -5.50 -19.85 -33.63
CA LEU A 418 -5.21 -20.11 -35.04
C LEU A 418 -4.51 -21.46 -35.23
N GLU A 419 -4.64 -22.05 -36.42
CA GLU A 419 -4.03 -23.36 -36.74
C GLU A 419 -2.50 -23.36 -36.67
N ASN A 420 -1.87 -22.20 -36.88
CA ASN A 420 -0.42 -22.02 -36.78
C ASN A 420 0.08 -21.90 -35.32
N GLY A 421 -0.81 -21.94 -34.33
CA GLY A 421 -0.49 -21.80 -32.91
C GLY A 421 -0.52 -20.36 -32.37
N ASP A 422 -0.73 -19.36 -33.22
CA ASP A 422 -0.88 -17.96 -32.81
C ASP A 422 -2.29 -17.70 -32.26
N VAL A 423 -2.46 -16.54 -31.63
CA VAL A 423 -3.72 -16.14 -30.99
C VAL A 423 -4.16 -14.77 -31.46
N GLU A 424 -5.41 -14.66 -31.86
CA GLU A 424 -6.08 -13.39 -32.10
C GLU A 424 -6.96 -13.02 -30.91
N ILE A 425 -6.88 -11.77 -30.46
CA ILE A 425 -7.75 -11.22 -29.42
C ILE A 425 -8.44 -9.97 -29.93
N LEU A 426 -9.77 -10.00 -29.96
CA LEU A 426 -10.60 -8.81 -30.11
C LEU A 426 -10.76 -8.16 -28.74
N PHE A 427 -10.19 -6.97 -28.57
CA PHE A 427 -10.21 -6.19 -27.34
C PHE A 427 -10.72 -4.79 -27.63
N ASP A 428 -11.89 -4.44 -27.07
CA ASP A 428 -12.50 -3.11 -27.23
C ASP A 428 -12.59 -2.67 -28.71
N ASN A 429 -13.10 -3.58 -29.55
CA ASN A 429 -13.24 -3.44 -31.01
C ASN A 429 -11.93 -3.31 -31.81
N LYS A 430 -10.77 -3.55 -31.20
CA LYS A 430 -9.48 -3.64 -31.89
C LYS A 430 -8.94 -5.07 -31.83
N LEU A 431 -8.51 -5.59 -32.98
CA LEU A 431 -7.92 -6.93 -33.10
C LEU A 431 -6.41 -6.85 -32.85
N TYR A 432 -5.91 -7.76 -32.02
CA TYR A 432 -4.48 -7.94 -31.76
C TYR A 432 -4.08 -9.36 -32.11
N LEU A 433 -3.03 -9.50 -32.93
CA LEU A 433 -2.41 -10.78 -33.26
C LEU A 433 -1.20 -11.01 -32.35
N ILE A 434 -1.23 -12.09 -31.59
CA ILE A 434 -0.16 -12.51 -30.69
C ILE A 434 0.57 -13.68 -31.34
N HIS A 435 1.83 -13.45 -31.71
CA HIS A 435 2.70 -14.50 -32.21
C HIS A 435 3.32 -15.28 -31.05
N ILE A 436 3.19 -16.61 -31.10
CA ILE A 436 3.71 -17.50 -30.05
C ILE A 436 4.85 -18.33 -30.61
N SER A 437 6.01 -18.24 -29.97
CA SER A 437 7.18 -19.04 -30.32
C SER A 437 7.66 -19.85 -29.12
N ILE A 438 8.11 -21.08 -29.37
CA ILE A 438 8.69 -21.95 -28.36
C ILE A 438 10.19 -22.04 -28.63
N SER A 439 10.99 -21.59 -27.67
CA SER A 439 12.44 -21.70 -27.75
C SER A 439 12.93 -23.13 -27.48
N ASN A 440 14.19 -23.44 -27.83
CA ASN A 440 14.81 -24.75 -27.62
C ASN A 440 14.77 -25.24 -26.16
N ASN A 441 14.63 -24.33 -25.19
CA ASN A 441 14.50 -24.64 -23.76
C ASN A 441 13.03 -24.81 -23.32
N ASN A 442 12.11 -25.05 -24.26
CA ASN A 442 10.67 -25.18 -24.07
C ASN A 442 10.01 -23.96 -23.37
N ARG A 443 10.57 -22.75 -23.59
CA ARG A 443 9.99 -21.50 -23.08
C ARG A 443 9.14 -20.86 -24.16
N GLU A 444 7.89 -20.57 -23.81
CA GLU A 444 6.95 -19.84 -24.65
C GLU A 444 7.24 -18.33 -24.61
N THR A 445 7.29 -17.71 -25.78
CA THR A 445 7.45 -16.26 -25.95
C THR A 445 6.32 -15.71 -26.80
N PHE A 446 5.61 -14.74 -26.23
CA PHE A 446 4.46 -14.06 -26.79
C PHE A 446 4.91 -12.71 -27.31
N SER A 447 4.73 -12.45 -28.59
CA SER A 447 5.11 -11.20 -29.25
C SER A 447 3.88 -10.57 -29.89
N VAL A 448 3.57 -9.33 -29.54
CA VAL A 448 2.41 -8.61 -30.08
C VAL A 448 2.78 -7.17 -30.44
N ASN A 449 2.38 -6.74 -31.62
CA ASN A 449 2.50 -5.34 -32.02
C ASN A 449 1.35 -4.54 -31.41
N ILE A 450 1.67 -3.61 -30.52
CA ILE A 450 0.69 -2.81 -29.77
C ILE A 450 0.24 -1.58 -30.59
N GLY A 451 1.05 -1.10 -31.55
CA GLY A 451 0.72 0.04 -32.41
C GLY A 451 1.01 1.41 -31.78
N THR A 452 0.13 2.40 -31.98
CA THR A 452 0.34 3.83 -31.65
C THR A 452 0.09 4.21 -30.18
N ASN A 453 0.13 3.23 -29.26
CA ASN A 453 0.02 3.44 -27.81
C ASN A 453 -1.27 4.20 -27.38
N THR A 454 -2.40 3.90 -28.02
CA THR A 454 -3.70 4.46 -27.66
C THR A 454 -4.16 3.98 -26.27
N LYS A 455 -5.23 4.57 -25.73
CA LYS A 455 -5.83 4.12 -24.46
C LYS A 455 -6.12 2.61 -24.47
N THR A 456 -6.73 2.11 -25.56
CA THR A 456 -7.07 0.70 -25.74
C THR A 456 -5.83 -0.18 -25.76
N ASP A 457 -4.77 0.27 -26.45
CA ASP A 457 -3.47 -0.42 -26.53
C ASP A 457 -2.81 -0.60 -25.17
N ILE A 458 -2.82 0.45 -24.35
CA ILE A 458 -2.19 0.38 -23.02
C ILE A 458 -2.99 -0.56 -22.10
N TYR A 459 -4.32 -0.52 -22.14
CA TYR A 459 -5.13 -1.45 -21.36
C TYR A 459 -5.00 -2.90 -21.84
N PHE A 460 -4.90 -3.12 -23.14
CA PHE A 460 -4.65 -4.45 -23.70
C PHE A 460 -3.29 -4.97 -23.24
N MET A 461 -2.22 -4.19 -23.40
CA MET A 461 -0.88 -4.54 -22.95
C MET A 461 -0.85 -4.89 -21.45
N SER A 462 -1.48 -4.07 -20.61
CA SER A 462 -1.55 -4.34 -19.17
C SER A 462 -2.31 -5.63 -18.87
N ALA A 463 -3.47 -5.85 -19.51
CA ALA A 463 -4.26 -7.08 -19.34
C ALA A 463 -3.46 -8.33 -19.78
N LEU A 464 -2.76 -8.26 -20.91
CA LEU A 464 -1.93 -9.35 -21.41
C LEU A 464 -0.77 -9.68 -20.46
N LYS A 465 -0.03 -8.67 -20.00
CA LYS A 465 1.02 -8.84 -18.97
C LYS A 465 0.48 -9.50 -17.70
N ILE A 466 -0.73 -9.11 -17.27
CA ILE A 466 -1.35 -9.67 -16.06
C ILE A 466 -1.67 -11.15 -16.24
N VAL A 467 -2.29 -11.56 -17.36
CA VAL A 467 -2.67 -12.98 -17.56
C VAL A 467 -1.46 -13.89 -17.72
N LEU A 468 -0.40 -13.41 -18.38
CA LEU A 468 0.86 -14.13 -18.53
C LEU A 468 1.64 -14.23 -17.21
N ARG A 469 1.63 -13.18 -16.38
CA ARG A 469 2.12 -13.29 -15.00
C ARG A 469 1.31 -14.29 -14.18
N LYS A 470 -0.01 -14.32 -14.33
CA LYS A 470 -0.86 -15.30 -13.62
C LYS A 470 -0.52 -16.74 -14.04
N SER A 471 -0.31 -17.02 -15.34
CA SER A 471 0.07 -18.37 -15.78
C SER A 471 1.39 -18.85 -15.16
N SER A 472 2.37 -17.95 -14.96
CA SER A 472 3.64 -18.29 -14.33
C SER A 472 3.58 -18.40 -12.80
N TYR A 473 2.91 -17.46 -12.12
CA TYR A 473 3.00 -17.32 -10.66
C TYR A 473 1.82 -17.93 -9.88
N CYS A 474 0.75 -18.39 -10.54
CA CYS A 474 -0.45 -18.85 -9.85
C CYS A 474 -0.18 -20.08 -8.96
N THR A 475 -0.52 -19.96 -7.68
CA THR A 475 -0.48 -21.03 -6.67
C THR A 475 -1.88 -21.51 -6.27
N LEU A 476 -2.89 -21.16 -7.08
CA LEU A 476 -4.31 -21.50 -6.84
C LEU A 476 -4.85 -20.95 -5.51
N CYS A 477 -4.43 -19.74 -5.12
CA CYS A 477 -4.88 -19.07 -3.89
C CYS A 477 -6.35 -18.61 -3.89
N ARG A 478 -7.09 -18.84 -4.98
CA ARG A 478 -8.53 -18.55 -5.17
C ARG A 478 -8.97 -17.09 -5.00
N VAL A 479 -8.06 -16.14 -4.81
CA VAL A 479 -8.42 -14.71 -4.73
C VAL A 479 -9.03 -14.21 -6.04
N CYS A 480 -8.51 -14.65 -7.19
CA CYS A 480 -9.09 -14.30 -8.48
C CYS A 480 -10.51 -14.85 -8.66
N GLU A 481 -10.77 -16.04 -8.10
CA GLU A 481 -12.07 -16.70 -8.09
C GLU A 481 -13.08 -15.92 -7.26
N ALA A 482 -12.70 -15.54 -6.04
CA ALA A 482 -13.51 -14.71 -5.16
C ALA A 482 -13.79 -13.34 -5.79
N ASN A 483 -12.80 -12.73 -6.44
CA ASN A 483 -12.93 -11.43 -7.12
C ASN A 483 -13.78 -11.48 -8.40
N CYS A 484 -14.05 -12.67 -8.97
CA CYS A 484 -14.96 -12.77 -10.10
C CYS A 484 -16.40 -12.55 -9.62
N PRO A 485 -17.06 -11.42 -9.98
CA PRO A 485 -18.43 -11.16 -9.53
C PRO A 485 -19.41 -12.20 -10.10
N ASN A 486 -19.07 -12.79 -11.25
CA ASN A 486 -19.96 -13.70 -11.95
C ASN A 486 -19.75 -15.18 -11.63
N GLY A 487 -18.69 -15.54 -10.91
CA GLY A 487 -18.36 -16.94 -10.61
C GLY A 487 -17.91 -17.75 -11.82
N PHE A 488 -17.37 -17.11 -12.86
CA PHE A 488 -16.87 -17.77 -14.08
C PHE A 488 -15.42 -18.25 -14.00
N ILE A 489 -14.85 -18.27 -12.79
CA ILE A 489 -13.51 -18.78 -12.53
C ILE A 489 -13.70 -19.94 -11.56
N ALA A 490 -13.02 -21.05 -11.80
CA ALA A 490 -12.92 -22.17 -10.88
C ALA A 490 -11.44 -22.54 -10.71
N MET A 491 -11.00 -22.74 -9.47
CA MET A 491 -9.65 -23.20 -9.13
C MET A 491 -9.75 -24.44 -8.24
N GLU A 492 -9.79 -25.61 -8.88
CA GLU A 492 -10.03 -26.89 -8.21
C GLU A 492 -9.08 -27.95 -8.79
N ASN A 493 -8.67 -28.92 -7.95
CA ASN A 493 -7.85 -30.06 -8.36
C ASN A 493 -6.54 -29.69 -9.10
N GLY A 494 -5.90 -28.58 -8.73
CA GLY A 494 -4.66 -28.14 -9.38
C GLY A 494 -4.86 -27.35 -10.69
N ILE A 495 -6.10 -27.14 -11.12
CA ILE A 495 -6.41 -26.58 -12.45
C ILE A 495 -7.19 -25.27 -12.30
N VAL A 496 -6.87 -24.30 -13.15
CA VAL A 496 -7.68 -23.09 -13.36
C VAL A 496 -8.59 -23.34 -14.56
N LYS A 497 -9.88 -23.04 -14.43
CA LYS A 497 -10.83 -23.05 -15.54
C LYS A 497 -11.60 -21.74 -15.58
N ILE A 498 -11.66 -21.13 -16.74
CA ILE A 498 -12.45 -19.94 -17.03
C ILE A 498 -13.61 -20.35 -17.94
N ASP A 499 -14.82 -20.08 -17.49
CA ASP A 499 -16.05 -20.35 -18.25
C ASP A 499 -16.14 -19.44 -19.48
N ASP A 500 -16.55 -19.97 -20.62
CA ASP A 500 -16.62 -19.22 -21.89
C ASP A 500 -17.67 -18.09 -21.84
N ARG A 501 -18.60 -18.14 -20.87
CA ARG A 501 -19.54 -17.03 -20.55
C ARG A 501 -18.87 -15.85 -19.83
N CYS A 502 -17.56 -15.90 -19.59
CA CYS A 502 -16.80 -14.80 -19.02
C CYS A 502 -17.12 -13.48 -19.73
N THR A 503 -17.55 -12.48 -18.96
CA THR A 503 -17.91 -11.14 -19.48
C THR A 503 -16.72 -10.20 -19.64
N LYS A 504 -15.49 -10.70 -19.42
CA LYS A 504 -14.24 -9.91 -19.50
C LYS A 504 -14.28 -8.61 -18.69
N CYS A 505 -14.95 -8.64 -17.53
CA CYS A 505 -15.07 -7.49 -16.62
C CYS A 505 -13.74 -7.10 -15.93
N LYS A 506 -12.69 -7.92 -16.07
CA LYS A 506 -11.32 -7.69 -15.56
C LYS A 506 -11.21 -7.49 -14.03
N LYS A 507 -12.25 -7.75 -13.24
CA LYS A 507 -12.18 -7.68 -11.77
C LYS A 507 -11.18 -8.68 -11.16
N CYS A 508 -10.90 -9.79 -11.85
CA CYS A 508 -9.83 -10.72 -11.46
C CYS A 508 -8.40 -10.20 -11.76
N HIS A 509 -8.27 -9.13 -12.55
CA HIS A 509 -7.00 -8.44 -12.85
C HIS A 509 -6.70 -7.33 -11.83
N ASP A 510 -7.71 -6.88 -11.10
CA ASP A 510 -7.66 -5.80 -10.11
C ASP A 510 -7.01 -6.27 -8.79
N ILE A 511 -5.76 -6.71 -8.91
CA ILE A 511 -4.84 -7.09 -7.85
C ILE A 511 -3.56 -6.31 -8.14
N PHE A 512 -2.94 -5.72 -7.11
CA PHE A 512 -1.68 -5.00 -7.31
C PHE A 512 -0.64 -5.92 -7.96
N HIS A 513 -0.01 -5.45 -9.04
CA HIS A 513 0.90 -6.23 -9.88
C HIS A 513 0.27 -7.50 -10.52
N GLY A 514 -1.06 -7.55 -10.68
CA GLY A 514 -1.80 -8.60 -11.38
C GLY A 514 -1.96 -9.93 -10.62
N CYS A 515 -1.01 -10.30 -9.76
CA CYS A 515 -1.03 -11.52 -8.96
C CYS A 515 -0.36 -11.29 -7.60
N LEU A 516 -0.94 -11.82 -6.53
CA LEU A 516 -0.40 -11.67 -5.17
C LEU A 516 1.00 -12.29 -5.02
N VAL A 517 1.24 -13.45 -5.65
CA VAL A 517 2.56 -14.12 -5.63
C VAL A 517 3.57 -13.32 -6.45
N ALA A 518 3.20 -12.92 -7.68
CA ALA A 518 4.07 -12.10 -8.53
C ALA A 518 4.45 -10.78 -7.84
N ASN A 519 3.48 -10.11 -7.21
CA ASN A 519 3.74 -8.92 -6.41
C ASN A 519 4.73 -9.19 -5.27
N SER A 520 4.60 -10.34 -4.62
CA SER A 520 5.40 -10.72 -3.48
C SER A 520 6.84 -11.06 -3.83
N MET A 521 7.04 -11.71 -4.97
CA MET A 521 8.34 -12.14 -5.50
C MET A 521 9.03 -11.10 -6.38
N ARG A 522 8.34 -10.00 -6.74
CA ARG A 522 8.85 -9.00 -7.68
C ARG A 522 10.23 -8.50 -7.26
N LEU A 523 11.22 -8.66 -8.13
CA LEU A 523 12.53 -8.09 -7.90
C LEU A 523 12.56 -6.62 -8.37
N PRO A 524 13.31 -5.73 -7.71
CA PRO A 524 13.58 -4.42 -8.25
C PRO A 524 14.31 -4.59 -9.58
N LYS A 525 13.77 -4.02 -10.67
CA LYS A 525 14.58 -3.78 -11.87
C LYS A 525 15.70 -2.84 -11.43
N GLY A 526 16.95 -3.19 -11.75
CA GLY A 526 18.18 -2.64 -11.15
C GLY A 526 18.13 -1.14 -10.83
N GLU A 527 18.87 -0.72 -9.81
CA GLU A 527 18.89 0.68 -9.33
C GLU A 527 18.99 1.66 -10.51
N LYS A 528 17.86 2.22 -10.96
CA LYS A 528 17.89 3.43 -11.75
C LYS A 528 18.53 4.46 -10.83
N ILE A 529 19.68 4.98 -11.25
CA ILE A 529 20.51 5.96 -10.52
C ILE A 529 19.70 7.23 -10.16
N MET A 530 18.56 7.44 -10.81
CA MET A 530 17.64 8.53 -10.57
C MET A 530 16.50 8.09 -9.63
N GLY A 531 16.20 8.91 -8.62
CA GLY A 531 15.25 8.62 -7.54
C GLY A 531 13.81 8.29 -7.96
N SER A 532 12.87 8.26 -7.02
CA SER A 532 11.46 7.94 -7.33
C SER A 532 10.86 8.91 -8.35
N ILE A 533 10.11 8.43 -9.34
CA ILE A 533 9.33 9.26 -10.29
C ILE A 533 8.27 10.09 -9.54
N VAL A 534 7.81 9.67 -8.35
CA VAL A 534 6.91 10.45 -7.49
C VAL A 534 7.71 11.49 -6.68
N ARG A 535 8.48 12.34 -7.35
CA ARG A 535 9.44 13.25 -6.69
C ARG A 535 8.73 14.44 -6.06
N TYR A 536 7.72 15.00 -6.74
CA TYR A 536 6.98 16.20 -6.33
C TYR A 536 5.55 15.92 -5.83
N GLY A 537 5.28 14.68 -5.40
CA GLY A 537 3.99 14.30 -4.80
C GLY A 537 2.80 14.42 -5.78
N ASN A 538 1.59 14.63 -5.27
CA ASN A 538 0.39 14.84 -6.11
C ASN A 538 0.15 16.32 -6.48
N MET A 539 0.74 17.23 -5.70
CA MET A 539 0.58 18.67 -5.90
C MET A 539 1.49 19.19 -7.01
N GLY A 540 2.63 18.53 -7.28
CA GLY A 540 3.65 19.09 -8.15
C GLY A 540 4.35 20.27 -7.47
N ILE A 541 4.75 21.23 -8.30
CA ILE A 541 5.37 22.50 -7.90
C ILE A 541 4.63 23.63 -8.61
N GLU A 542 4.09 24.57 -7.84
CA GLU A 542 3.43 25.75 -8.38
C GLU A 542 4.45 26.85 -8.66
N TYR A 543 4.29 27.55 -9.78
CA TYR A 543 5.08 28.73 -10.16
C TYR A 543 5.19 29.75 -9.01
N GLU A 544 4.06 30.07 -8.36
CA GLU A 544 4.00 31.01 -7.24
C GLU A 544 4.84 30.61 -6.03
N TRP A 545 5.09 29.31 -5.81
CA TRP A 545 5.95 28.86 -4.72
C TRP A 545 7.41 29.17 -5.00
N VAL A 546 7.83 28.98 -6.25
CA VAL A 546 9.18 29.27 -6.70
C VAL A 546 9.39 30.78 -6.71
N LYS A 547 8.44 31.57 -7.22
CA LYS A 547 8.49 33.04 -7.19
C LYS A 547 8.67 33.58 -5.76
N LYS A 548 7.83 33.16 -4.82
CA LYS A 548 7.96 33.56 -3.40
C LYS A 548 9.28 33.15 -2.76
N PHE A 549 9.88 32.04 -3.20
CA PHE A 549 11.21 31.67 -2.76
C PHE A 549 12.25 32.66 -3.26
N PHE A 550 12.24 33.04 -4.53
CA PHE A 550 13.19 34.03 -5.07
C PHE A 550 13.03 35.43 -4.42
N ASP A 551 11.81 35.83 -4.04
CA ASP A 551 11.57 37.11 -3.33
C ASP A 551 12.32 37.20 -1.98
N LYS A 552 12.54 36.06 -1.31
CA LYS A 552 13.10 36.00 0.06
C LYS A 552 14.40 35.19 0.18
N LYS A 553 14.76 34.44 -0.86
CA LYS A 553 15.93 33.55 -0.92
C LYS A 553 16.02 32.67 0.34
N ASP A 554 17.17 32.64 1.00
CA ASP A 554 17.38 31.82 2.20
C ASP A 554 16.46 32.19 3.38
N GLU A 555 15.98 33.44 3.46
CA GLU A 555 15.04 33.88 4.51
C GLU A 555 13.64 33.29 4.32
N PHE A 556 13.33 32.76 3.14
CA PHE A 556 12.06 32.12 2.86
C PHE A 556 11.74 31.03 3.89
N TRP A 557 12.73 30.22 4.28
CA TRP A 557 12.55 29.08 5.18
C TRP A 557 12.26 29.46 6.63
N CYS A 558 12.62 30.68 7.03
CA CYS A 558 12.45 31.17 8.40
C CYS A 558 11.30 32.17 8.52
N SER A 559 10.68 32.56 7.40
CA SER A 559 9.61 33.56 7.37
C SER A 559 8.23 32.93 7.20
N ALA A 560 7.18 33.66 7.53
CA ALA A 560 5.82 33.24 7.20
C ALA A 560 5.66 33.22 5.67
N HIS A 561 5.47 32.02 5.10
CA HIS A 561 5.33 31.79 3.67
C HIS A 561 4.00 31.12 3.27
N GLY A 562 3.21 30.64 4.24
CA GLY A 562 1.86 30.10 4.00
C GLY A 562 1.80 28.76 3.25
N LEU A 563 2.93 28.03 3.15
CA LEU A 563 2.98 26.71 2.52
C LEU A 563 2.88 25.62 3.57
N GLY A 564 2.06 24.60 3.31
CA GLY A 564 1.96 23.41 4.17
C GLY A 564 3.23 22.55 4.12
N THR A 565 3.40 21.65 5.09
CA THR A 565 4.61 20.82 5.26
C THR A 565 5.00 20.04 4.00
N ASN A 566 4.02 19.46 3.29
CA ASN A 566 4.28 18.71 2.06
C ASN A 566 4.67 19.62 0.87
N MET A 567 4.11 20.84 0.80
CA MET A 567 4.46 21.83 -0.22
C MET A 567 5.92 22.29 -0.03
N VAL A 568 6.32 22.58 1.22
CA VAL A 568 7.71 22.94 1.57
C VAL A 568 8.67 21.82 1.20
N LYS A 569 8.32 20.57 1.50
CA LYS A 569 9.13 19.39 1.14
C LYS A 569 9.35 19.32 -0.38
N ASN A 570 8.28 19.43 -1.16
CA ASN A 570 8.35 19.36 -2.61
C ASN A 570 9.18 20.53 -3.18
N LEU A 571 8.95 21.76 -2.70
CA LEU A 571 9.70 22.94 -3.13
C LEU A 571 11.20 22.80 -2.85
N LYS A 572 11.60 22.33 -1.67
CA LYS A 572 13.01 22.05 -1.37
C LYS A 572 13.62 21.04 -2.33
N SER A 573 12.91 19.95 -2.61
CA SER A 573 13.36 18.96 -3.59
C SER A 573 13.51 19.58 -4.98
N PHE A 574 12.51 20.31 -5.46
CA PHE A 574 12.56 20.97 -6.77
C PHE A 574 13.70 21.97 -6.90
N LEU A 575 13.89 22.86 -5.92
CA LEU A 575 14.97 23.85 -5.94
C LEU A 575 16.37 23.21 -5.89
N GLY A 576 16.52 22.09 -5.17
CA GLY A 576 17.75 21.30 -5.19
C GLY A 576 17.98 20.60 -6.52
N ASP A 577 16.92 19.95 -7.03
CA ASP A 577 16.93 19.19 -8.28
C ASP A 577 17.17 20.09 -9.51
N ALA A 578 16.69 21.35 -9.48
CA ALA A 578 16.92 22.36 -10.50
C ALA A 578 18.29 23.09 -10.36
N GLY A 579 19.05 22.81 -9.30
CA GLY A 579 20.35 23.42 -9.04
C GLY A 579 20.30 24.81 -8.37
N VAL A 580 19.12 25.36 -8.09
CA VAL A 580 18.93 26.68 -7.45
C VAL A 580 19.48 26.71 -6.02
N THR A 581 19.43 25.57 -5.32
CA THR A 581 19.95 25.46 -3.95
C THR A 581 20.89 24.26 -3.79
N SER A 582 21.87 24.41 -2.91
CA SER A 582 22.72 23.31 -2.42
C SER A 582 22.60 23.22 -0.91
N LYS A 583 22.22 22.05 -0.38
CA LYS A 583 21.91 21.85 1.06
C LYS A 583 20.91 22.89 1.62
N ASN A 584 19.89 23.24 0.83
CA ASN A 584 18.87 24.27 1.11
C ASN A 584 19.38 25.71 1.25
N LYS A 585 20.60 26.00 0.80
CA LYS A 585 21.12 27.37 0.66
C LYS A 585 21.18 27.76 -0.81
N PHE A 586 20.96 29.04 -1.09
CA PHE A 586 21.08 29.61 -2.42
C PHE A 586 22.44 29.28 -3.05
N SER A 587 22.44 28.80 -4.29
CA SER A 587 23.66 28.36 -5.00
C SER A 587 24.15 29.43 -5.98
N CYS A 588 25.36 29.26 -6.52
CA CYS A 588 25.89 30.10 -7.61
C CYS A 588 24.99 30.06 -8.86
N PHE A 589 24.45 28.88 -9.20
CA PHE A 589 23.44 28.78 -10.27
C PHE A 589 22.16 29.55 -9.91
N GLY A 590 21.73 29.48 -8.65
CA GLY A 590 20.61 30.28 -8.13
C GLY A 590 20.82 31.79 -8.30
N GLU A 591 22.05 32.28 -8.09
CA GLU A 591 22.40 33.71 -8.30
C GLU A 591 22.27 34.12 -9.77
N VAL A 592 22.70 33.28 -10.71
CA VAL A 592 22.52 33.53 -12.15
C VAL A 592 21.02 33.59 -12.49
N ILE A 593 20.23 32.65 -11.98
CA ILE A 593 18.78 32.63 -12.20
C ILE A 593 18.10 33.88 -11.62
N ASP A 594 18.53 34.34 -10.45
CA ASP A 594 18.02 35.56 -9.82
C ASP A 594 18.30 36.81 -10.65
N ARG A 595 19.50 36.90 -11.25
CA ARG A 595 19.86 38.03 -12.15
C ARG A 595 19.01 38.06 -13.42
N ILE A 596 18.73 36.91 -14.01
CA ILE A 596 17.88 36.81 -15.21
C ILE A 596 16.41 37.14 -14.86
N GLY A 597 15.95 36.63 -13.72
CA GLY A 597 14.59 36.83 -13.22
C GLY A 597 13.69 35.61 -13.45
N ILE A 598 12.91 35.24 -12.42
CA ILE A 598 12.08 34.03 -12.42
C ILE A 598 10.85 34.09 -13.36
N GLU A 599 10.56 35.27 -13.90
CA GLU A 599 9.45 35.49 -14.83
C GLU A 599 9.84 35.18 -16.29
N GLU A 600 11.14 35.16 -16.57
CA GLU A 600 11.69 34.95 -17.92
C GLU A 600 11.62 33.49 -18.37
N VAL A 601 11.33 33.28 -19.65
CA VAL A 601 11.31 31.93 -20.26
C VAL A 601 12.71 31.29 -20.21
N THR A 602 13.75 32.10 -20.44
CA THR A 602 15.15 31.69 -20.38
C THR A 602 15.53 31.07 -19.03
N THR A 603 15.01 31.63 -17.93
CA THR A 603 15.20 31.07 -16.58
C THR A 603 14.66 29.65 -16.50
N TRP A 604 13.40 29.45 -16.88
CA TRP A 604 12.77 28.12 -16.80
C TRP A 604 13.41 27.11 -17.75
N ALA A 605 13.94 27.55 -18.88
CA ALA A 605 14.69 26.71 -19.80
C ALA A 605 16.04 26.27 -19.20
N LEU A 606 16.76 27.15 -18.48
CA LEU A 606 17.96 26.79 -17.71
C LEU A 606 17.64 25.82 -16.57
N LEU A 607 16.57 26.07 -15.81
CA LEU A 607 16.11 25.14 -14.76
C LEU A 607 15.82 23.76 -15.37
N LEU A 608 15.17 23.74 -16.54
CA LEU A 608 14.81 22.51 -17.24
C LEU A 608 16.05 21.71 -17.67
N CYS A 609 17.13 22.37 -18.13
CA CYS A 609 18.39 21.68 -18.45
C CYS A 609 18.92 20.86 -17.27
N ASN A 610 18.74 21.32 -16.03
CA ASN A 610 19.09 20.56 -14.82
C ASN A 610 18.03 19.52 -14.47
N LEU A 611 16.76 19.90 -14.50
CA LEU A 611 15.63 19.01 -14.19
C LEU A 611 15.55 17.81 -15.14
N ALA A 612 16.01 17.92 -16.38
CA ALA A 612 16.06 16.83 -17.35
C ALA A 612 16.85 15.61 -16.85
N TYR A 613 17.72 15.78 -15.85
CA TYR A 613 18.50 14.72 -15.20
C TYR A 613 17.84 14.18 -13.91
N THR A 614 16.59 14.55 -13.65
CA THR A 614 15.83 14.15 -12.45
C THR A 614 14.72 13.19 -12.83
N SER A 615 14.40 12.23 -11.97
CA SER A 615 13.52 11.09 -12.28
C SER A 615 12.17 11.46 -12.90
N GLU A 616 11.50 12.49 -12.35
CA GLU A 616 10.16 12.88 -12.78
C GLU A 616 10.18 13.66 -14.11
N PHE A 617 11.06 14.65 -14.29
CA PHE A 617 11.15 15.38 -15.57
C PHE A 617 11.78 14.55 -16.68
N ASN A 618 12.78 13.72 -16.36
CA ASN A 618 13.40 12.81 -17.32
C ASN A 618 12.41 11.81 -17.87
N TRP A 619 11.57 11.21 -17.00
CA TRP A 619 10.52 10.30 -17.45
C TRP A 619 9.59 11.00 -18.43
N TRP A 620 9.14 12.22 -18.13
CA TRP A 620 8.30 12.98 -19.05
C TRP A 620 9.00 13.23 -20.40
N ILE A 621 10.25 13.67 -20.38
CA ILE A 621 11.04 13.97 -21.58
C ILE A 621 11.32 12.72 -22.42
N LYS A 622 11.59 11.58 -21.81
CA LYS A 622 11.95 10.35 -22.54
C LYS A 622 10.72 9.56 -23.02
N GLU A 623 9.61 9.64 -22.31
CA GLU A 623 8.45 8.76 -22.55
C GLU A 623 7.31 9.45 -23.31
N THR A 624 7.39 10.77 -23.52
CA THR A 624 6.39 11.53 -24.29
C THR A 624 6.96 12.09 -25.58
N HIS A 625 6.13 12.19 -26.62
CA HIS A 625 6.56 12.59 -27.96
C HIS A 625 5.99 13.97 -28.34
N VAL A 626 6.82 14.76 -29.03
CA VAL A 626 6.42 16.07 -29.57
C VAL A 626 5.26 15.89 -30.57
N GLY A 627 4.24 16.73 -30.45
CA GLY A 627 3.01 16.67 -31.23
C GLY A 627 1.98 15.65 -30.72
N GLN A 628 2.34 14.79 -29.76
CA GLN A 628 1.42 13.80 -29.20
C GLN A 628 0.65 14.34 -28.00
N THR A 629 -0.62 13.96 -27.92
CA THR A 629 -1.56 14.38 -26.88
C THR A 629 -1.90 13.21 -25.95
N TYR A 630 -1.88 13.47 -24.64
CA TYR A 630 -2.10 12.47 -23.59
C TYR A 630 -3.24 12.89 -22.67
N THR A 631 -4.00 11.91 -22.18
CA THR A 631 -4.95 12.10 -21.07
C THR A 631 -4.30 11.70 -19.75
N SER A 632 -4.85 12.10 -18.60
CA SER A 632 -4.35 11.62 -17.30
C SER A 632 -4.33 10.10 -17.19
N ASN A 633 -5.32 9.42 -17.79
CA ASN A 633 -5.37 7.96 -17.81
C ASN A 633 -4.27 7.35 -18.69
N ALA A 634 -3.93 7.99 -19.81
CA ALA A 634 -2.82 7.54 -20.66
C ALA A 634 -1.48 7.63 -19.90
N ILE A 635 -1.23 8.76 -19.22
CA ILE A 635 -0.03 8.95 -18.39
C ILE A 635 0.03 7.89 -17.28
N ILE A 636 -1.06 7.69 -16.54
CA ILE A 636 -1.16 6.67 -15.48
C ILE A 636 -0.83 5.27 -16.01
N ALA A 637 -1.25 4.97 -17.22
CA ALA A 637 -1.08 3.66 -17.81
C ALA A 637 0.33 3.45 -18.40
N MET A 638 0.98 4.53 -18.87
CA MET A 638 2.40 4.54 -19.25
C MET A 638 3.33 4.40 -18.05
N LEU A 639 2.92 4.88 -16.87
CA LEU A 639 3.62 4.63 -15.61
C LEU A 639 3.48 3.14 -15.25
N GLY A 640 4.58 2.39 -15.30
CA GLY A 640 4.61 0.92 -15.24
C GLY A 640 3.83 0.25 -14.09
N ASP A 641 3.45 -1.02 -14.27
CA ASP A 641 2.66 -1.84 -13.32
C ASP A 641 3.35 -2.14 -11.97
N ASP A 642 4.57 -1.68 -11.79
CA ASP A 642 5.32 -1.77 -10.55
C ASP A 642 4.98 -0.67 -9.54
N MET A 643 4.33 0.40 -9.99
CA MET A 643 3.91 1.54 -9.16
C MET A 643 2.48 1.40 -8.63
N SER A 644 2.23 1.85 -7.39
CA SER A 644 0.88 1.85 -6.81
C SER A 644 -0.08 2.78 -7.56
N ALA A 645 -1.38 2.47 -7.55
CA ALA A 645 -2.39 3.33 -8.19
C ALA A 645 -2.34 4.78 -7.67
N ASN A 646 -2.16 4.97 -6.36
CA ASN A 646 -1.99 6.30 -5.76
C ASN A 646 -0.73 7.00 -6.29
N SER A 647 0.41 6.30 -6.35
CA SER A 647 1.65 6.86 -6.89
C SER A 647 1.49 7.32 -8.34
N LYS A 648 0.86 6.50 -9.18
CA LYS A 648 0.60 6.83 -10.59
C LYS A 648 -0.32 8.05 -10.71
N SER A 649 -1.39 8.08 -9.93
CA SER A 649 -2.33 9.21 -9.87
C SER A 649 -1.66 10.51 -9.39
N HIS A 650 -0.75 10.40 -8.42
CA HIS A 650 0.03 11.53 -7.91
C HIS A 650 0.92 12.14 -9.01
N ILE A 651 1.67 11.31 -9.74
CA ILE A 651 2.55 11.78 -10.83
C ILE A 651 1.74 12.46 -11.94
N ALA A 652 0.66 11.83 -12.40
CA ALA A 652 -0.20 12.45 -13.41
C ALA A 652 -0.81 13.79 -12.93
N SER A 653 -1.12 13.90 -11.64
CA SER A 653 -1.58 15.15 -11.03
C SER A 653 -0.47 16.19 -10.91
N ALA A 654 0.76 15.78 -10.64
CA ALA A 654 1.92 16.66 -10.56
C ALA A 654 2.21 17.32 -11.92
N TYR A 655 2.32 16.56 -13.02
CA TYR A 655 2.52 17.13 -14.36
C TYR A 655 1.44 18.14 -14.70
N LYS A 656 0.16 17.79 -14.48
CA LYS A 656 -0.96 18.71 -14.66
C LYS A 656 -0.73 20.02 -13.90
N ASN A 657 -0.43 19.94 -12.61
CA ASN A 657 -0.30 21.14 -11.79
C ASN A 657 0.93 21.97 -12.15
N ILE A 658 2.08 21.32 -12.39
CA ILE A 658 3.32 21.98 -12.80
C ILE A 658 3.07 22.79 -14.08
N PHE A 659 2.60 22.14 -15.15
CA PHE A 659 2.48 22.80 -16.45
C PHE A 659 1.33 23.79 -16.54
N ILE A 660 0.22 23.60 -15.82
CA ILE A 660 -0.84 24.61 -15.75
C ILE A 660 -0.41 25.83 -14.93
N SER A 661 0.31 25.62 -13.83
CA SER A 661 0.75 26.72 -12.97
C SER A 661 1.85 27.57 -13.59
N ASN A 662 2.63 26.99 -14.50
CA ASN A 662 3.84 27.56 -15.03
C ASN A 662 3.76 27.68 -16.56
N PRO A 663 3.26 28.82 -17.08
CA PRO A 663 3.08 28.99 -18.52
C PRO A 663 4.41 29.03 -19.29
N GLN A 664 5.50 29.49 -18.67
CA GLN A 664 6.84 29.48 -19.28
C GLN A 664 7.28 28.05 -19.59
N LEU A 665 7.13 27.13 -18.64
CA LEU A 665 7.51 25.72 -18.80
C LEU A 665 6.50 24.93 -19.65
N GLY A 666 5.21 25.10 -19.36
CA GLY A 666 4.14 24.35 -20.02
C GLY A 666 3.88 24.79 -21.46
N LYS A 667 3.64 26.09 -21.67
CA LYS A 667 3.17 26.66 -22.94
C LYS A 667 4.31 27.21 -23.80
N GLU A 668 5.17 28.06 -23.26
CA GLU A 668 6.18 28.77 -24.06
C GLU A 668 7.33 27.84 -24.47
N ILE A 669 7.89 27.07 -23.54
CA ILE A 669 8.88 26.01 -23.83
C ILE A 669 8.21 24.78 -24.48
N GLY A 670 6.92 24.56 -24.20
CA GLY A 670 6.15 23.50 -24.84
C GLY A 670 6.26 22.13 -24.17
N LEU A 671 6.72 22.01 -22.92
CA LEU A 671 6.77 20.68 -22.28
C LEU A 671 5.39 20.06 -22.07
N GLY A 672 4.34 20.87 -21.94
CA GLY A 672 3.02 20.38 -21.57
C GLY A 672 1.95 21.43 -21.76
N VAL A 673 1.46 21.57 -22.99
CA VAL A 673 0.33 22.44 -23.32
C VAL A 673 -0.95 21.73 -22.87
N CYS A 674 -1.55 22.22 -21.79
CA CYS A 674 -2.73 21.61 -21.17
C CYS A 674 -4.03 22.21 -21.70
N ASP A 675 -4.96 21.35 -22.13
CA ASP A 675 -6.39 21.67 -22.20
C ASP A 675 -7.05 21.28 -20.87
N TYR A 676 -7.68 22.24 -20.20
CA TYR A 676 -8.21 22.04 -18.86
C TYR A 676 -9.40 22.94 -18.54
N GLU A 677 -10.19 22.48 -17.57
CA GLU A 677 -11.30 23.23 -17.00
C GLU A 677 -11.04 23.60 -15.55
N LEU A 678 -11.58 24.75 -15.14
CA LEU A 678 -11.61 25.19 -13.74
C LEU A 678 -13.03 25.01 -13.20
N LYS A 679 -13.18 24.14 -12.19
CA LYS A 679 -14.45 23.93 -11.48
C LYS A 679 -14.20 24.05 -9.97
N ASN A 680 -14.88 24.98 -9.31
CA ASN A 680 -14.74 25.26 -7.86
C ASN A 680 -13.28 25.44 -7.41
N GLY A 681 -12.49 26.17 -8.20
CA GLY A 681 -11.06 26.41 -7.91
C GLY A 681 -10.14 25.20 -8.10
N LYS A 682 -10.64 24.07 -8.60
CA LYS A 682 -9.84 22.87 -8.92
C LYS A 682 -9.61 22.76 -10.43
N ARG A 683 -8.37 22.39 -10.81
CA ARG A 683 -7.94 22.14 -12.19
C ARG A 683 -8.29 20.71 -12.61
N TYR A 684 -9.07 20.57 -13.67
CA TYR A 684 -9.42 19.29 -14.30
C TYR A 684 -8.78 19.22 -15.68
N LEU A 685 -7.85 18.28 -15.86
CA LEU A 685 -7.14 18.11 -17.12
C LEU A 685 -8.02 17.32 -18.09
N ASN A 686 -8.23 17.86 -19.29
CA ASN A 686 -8.79 17.10 -20.42
C ASN A 686 -7.65 16.36 -21.11
N THR A 687 -6.67 17.12 -21.61
CA THR A 687 -5.49 16.60 -22.31
C THR A 687 -4.26 17.46 -22.04
N ILE A 688 -3.08 16.87 -22.28
CA ILE A 688 -1.78 17.54 -22.26
C ILE A 688 -0.98 17.15 -23.49
N THR A 689 -0.42 18.12 -24.18
CA THR A 689 0.31 17.93 -25.45
C THR A 689 1.73 18.44 -25.29
N ARG A 690 2.72 17.61 -25.66
CA ARG A 690 4.11 18.06 -25.74
C ARG A 690 4.34 18.74 -27.09
N SER A 691 4.97 19.90 -27.09
CA SER A 691 5.23 20.75 -28.26
C SER A 691 6.72 21.12 -28.37
N GLN A 692 7.06 21.88 -29.40
CA GLN A 692 8.40 22.42 -29.63
C GLN A 692 8.57 23.79 -28.97
N TRP A 693 9.79 24.12 -28.54
CA TRP A 693 10.13 25.50 -28.18
C TRP A 693 10.43 26.30 -29.46
N HIS A 694 9.54 27.23 -29.81
CA HIS A 694 9.62 27.92 -31.10
C HIS A 694 10.75 28.96 -31.21
N ASN A 695 11.07 29.65 -30.11
CA ASN A 695 12.08 30.72 -30.07
C ASN A 695 13.11 30.44 -28.97
N PRO A 696 13.98 29.43 -29.14
CA PRO A 696 14.96 29.06 -28.13
C PRO A 696 16.07 30.11 -27.99
N ASP A 697 16.44 30.43 -26.75
CA ASP A 697 17.65 31.21 -26.46
C ASP A 697 18.88 30.33 -26.73
N SER A 698 19.71 30.75 -27.68
CA SER A 698 20.87 29.96 -28.12
C SER A 698 21.85 29.68 -26.98
N ARG A 699 21.98 30.58 -26.00
CA ARG A 699 22.88 30.38 -24.83
C ARG A 699 22.39 29.24 -23.94
N VAL A 700 21.07 29.03 -23.84
CA VAL A 700 20.50 27.90 -23.11
C VAL A 700 20.79 26.59 -23.82
N ILE A 701 20.73 26.58 -25.16
CA ILE A 701 21.10 25.41 -25.96
C ILE A 701 22.59 25.10 -25.77
N LEU A 702 23.46 26.11 -25.76
CA LEU A 702 24.88 25.94 -25.45
C LEU A 702 25.09 25.35 -24.05
N TYR A 703 24.39 25.85 -23.04
CA TYR A 703 24.44 25.29 -21.67
C TYR A 703 24.01 23.82 -21.66
N SER A 704 22.91 23.49 -22.33
CA SER A 704 22.40 22.12 -22.44
C SER A 704 23.36 21.18 -23.17
N LEU A 705 24.10 21.67 -24.17
CA LEU A 705 25.12 20.87 -24.88
C LEU A 705 26.28 20.50 -23.97
N TYR A 706 26.77 21.44 -23.15
CA TYR A 706 27.79 21.16 -22.14
C TYR A 706 27.27 20.18 -21.07
N LYS A 707 26.03 20.35 -20.58
CA LYS A 707 25.39 19.39 -19.67
C LYS A 707 25.31 17.98 -20.26
N PHE A 708 24.96 17.87 -21.54
CA PHE A 708 24.92 16.60 -22.27
C PHE A 708 26.31 15.97 -22.36
N ALA A 709 27.34 16.75 -22.72
CA ALA A 709 28.72 16.28 -22.85
C ALA A 709 29.30 15.79 -21.52
N GLU A 710 29.15 16.58 -20.44
CA GLU A 710 29.57 16.24 -19.08
C GLU A 710 28.92 14.94 -18.60
N ALA A 711 27.60 14.81 -18.79
CA ALA A 711 26.86 13.61 -18.39
C ALA A 711 27.27 12.37 -19.21
N CYS A 712 27.72 12.55 -20.46
CA CYS A 712 28.23 11.49 -21.32
C CYS A 712 29.72 11.15 -21.06
N GLY A 713 30.31 11.61 -19.95
CA GLY A 713 31.70 11.34 -19.61
C GLY A 713 32.68 12.19 -20.42
N ASP A 714 32.41 13.50 -20.48
CA ASP A 714 33.26 14.49 -21.15
C ASP A 714 33.39 14.29 -22.68
N TYR A 715 32.29 13.87 -23.29
CA TYR A 715 32.20 13.64 -24.74
C TYR A 715 31.95 14.97 -25.49
N TYR A 716 33.01 15.74 -25.77
CA TYR A 716 32.94 17.10 -26.34
C TYR A 716 32.89 17.17 -27.88
N GLN A 717 32.86 16.04 -28.58
CA GLN A 717 32.73 15.99 -30.03
C GLN A 717 31.65 15.00 -30.45
N PHE A 718 30.62 15.48 -31.13
CA PHE A 718 29.46 14.68 -31.56
C PHE A 718 28.82 15.27 -32.80
N THR A 719 27.90 14.54 -33.43
CA THR A 719 27.17 15.01 -34.61
C THR A 719 25.78 15.52 -34.25
N LEU A 720 25.20 16.39 -35.07
CA LEU A 720 23.79 16.77 -34.92
C LEU A 720 22.86 15.56 -35.05
N SER A 721 23.18 14.63 -35.95
CA SER A 721 22.47 13.36 -36.09
C SER A 721 22.47 12.54 -34.80
N ARG A 722 23.55 12.58 -34.01
CA ARG A 722 23.58 11.93 -32.69
C ARG A 722 22.65 12.61 -31.70
N LEU A 723 22.57 13.93 -31.70
CA LEU A 723 21.68 14.67 -30.79
C LEU A 723 20.21 14.41 -31.11
N LEU A 724 19.85 14.35 -32.40
CA LEU A 724 18.50 14.09 -32.90
C LEU A 724 18.06 12.63 -32.73
N ASN A 725 19.00 11.70 -32.51
CA ASN A 725 18.68 10.29 -32.31
C ASN A 725 18.41 9.99 -30.83
N HIS A 726 17.12 10.08 -30.46
CA HIS A 726 16.64 9.84 -29.09
C HIS A 726 16.52 8.35 -28.73
N ASN A 727 16.78 7.44 -29.68
CA ASN A 727 16.72 5.98 -29.43
C ASN A 727 18.02 5.42 -28.84
N ILE A 728 19.10 6.21 -28.85
CA ILE A 728 20.38 5.78 -28.27
C ILE A 728 20.35 6.07 -26.78
N ASP A 729 20.49 5.03 -25.96
CA ASP A 729 20.59 5.18 -24.52
C ASP A 729 21.88 5.93 -24.16
N SER A 730 21.73 7.11 -23.55
CA SER A 730 22.82 7.90 -23.01
C SER A 730 22.51 8.44 -21.63
N ASN A 731 23.57 8.58 -20.85
CA ASN A 731 23.56 9.27 -19.57
C ASN A 731 23.17 10.76 -19.74
N GLY A 732 23.60 11.39 -20.84
CA GLY A 732 23.17 12.73 -21.26
C GLY A 732 21.79 12.75 -21.91
N VAL A 733 21.02 13.82 -21.68
CA VAL A 733 19.79 14.15 -22.40
C VAL A 733 20.06 15.30 -23.36
N SER A 734 19.79 15.12 -24.66
CA SER A 734 20.19 16.10 -25.68
C SER A 734 19.25 17.33 -25.66
N PRO A 735 19.72 18.53 -26.06
CA PRO A 735 18.85 19.72 -26.17
C PRO A 735 17.68 19.49 -27.12
N THR A 736 17.87 18.70 -28.18
CA THR A 736 16.78 18.38 -29.12
C THR A 736 15.71 17.53 -28.46
N GLU A 737 16.10 16.61 -27.57
CA GLU A 737 15.18 15.78 -26.82
C GLU A 737 14.48 16.59 -25.73
N ILE A 738 15.18 17.49 -25.02
CA ILE A 738 14.59 18.35 -23.97
C ILE A 738 13.55 19.30 -24.57
N PHE A 739 13.93 20.04 -25.61
CA PHE A 739 13.18 21.18 -26.14
C PHE A 739 12.37 20.88 -27.41
N GLY A 740 12.45 19.65 -27.93
CA GLY A 740 11.72 19.23 -29.12
C GLY A 740 12.20 19.89 -30.43
N LEU A 741 13.47 20.30 -30.48
CA LEU A 741 14.03 21.03 -31.62
C LEU A 741 14.31 20.11 -32.80
N ASP A 742 13.91 20.54 -33.99
CA ASP A 742 14.22 19.84 -35.24
C ASP A 742 15.62 20.17 -35.78
N ARG A 743 15.98 19.52 -36.90
CA ARG A 743 17.28 19.70 -37.55
C ARG A 743 17.49 21.14 -38.01
N ASP A 744 16.51 21.74 -38.68
CA ASP A 744 16.62 23.08 -39.26
C ASP A 744 16.78 24.16 -38.18
N GLN A 745 16.07 24.01 -37.06
CA GLN A 745 16.23 24.89 -35.90
C GLN A 745 17.62 24.74 -35.30
N MET A 746 18.08 23.51 -35.07
CA MET A 746 19.38 23.25 -34.46
C MET A 746 20.55 23.71 -35.32
N GLU A 747 20.51 23.50 -36.64
CA GLU A 747 21.58 23.97 -37.54
C GLU A 747 21.73 25.49 -37.46
N LYS A 748 20.62 26.24 -37.51
CA LYS A 748 20.63 27.70 -37.37
C LYS A 748 21.21 28.15 -36.03
N ILE A 749 20.81 27.50 -34.93
CA ILE A 749 21.30 27.82 -33.58
C ILE A 749 22.80 27.53 -33.47
N LEU A 750 23.26 26.36 -33.95
CA LEU A 750 24.64 25.93 -33.84
C LEU A 750 25.59 26.78 -34.70
N ILE A 751 25.16 27.18 -35.90
CA ILE A 751 25.89 28.15 -36.73
C ILE A 751 26.00 29.50 -36.01
N GLY A 752 24.88 30.01 -35.48
CA GLY A 752 24.88 31.27 -34.73
C GLY A 752 25.79 31.23 -33.50
N LEU A 753 25.77 30.14 -32.75
CA LEU A 753 26.65 29.94 -31.60
C LEU A 753 28.13 29.87 -32.00
N SER A 754 28.47 29.22 -33.10
CA SER A 754 29.85 29.13 -33.58
C SER A 754 30.41 30.48 -34.03
N ILE A 755 29.55 31.38 -34.50
CA ILE A 755 29.93 32.75 -34.89
C ILE A 755 30.06 33.64 -33.65
N ASN A 756 29.09 33.59 -32.73
CA ASN A 756 28.99 34.52 -31.62
C ASN A 756 29.83 34.12 -30.39
N TYR A 757 30.11 32.82 -30.23
CA TYR A 757 30.83 32.25 -29.08
C TYR A 757 31.87 31.18 -29.50
N PRO A 758 32.82 31.52 -30.40
CA PRO A 758 33.83 30.58 -30.92
C PRO A 758 34.77 30.00 -29.84
N GLU A 759 34.84 30.64 -28.68
CA GLU A 759 35.55 30.21 -27.48
C GLU A 759 34.85 29.08 -26.70
N PHE A 760 33.61 28.74 -27.07
CA PHE A 760 32.86 27.61 -26.49
C PHE A 760 32.58 26.50 -27.51
N ILE A 761 32.28 26.84 -28.76
CA ILE A 761 31.77 25.86 -29.73
C ILE A 761 32.21 26.14 -31.16
N ASN A 762 32.39 25.06 -31.92
CA ASN A 762 32.50 25.10 -33.37
C ASN A 762 31.58 24.04 -33.99
N ALA A 763 30.75 24.43 -34.93
CA ALA A 763 29.86 23.55 -35.68
C ALA A 763 30.05 23.76 -37.19
N SER A 764 30.05 22.67 -37.94
CA SER A 764 30.22 22.69 -39.40
C SER A 764 29.20 21.77 -40.06
N PHE A 765 28.45 22.35 -41.01
CA PHE A 765 27.42 21.67 -41.79
C PHE A 765 27.79 21.78 -43.28
N THR A 766 28.30 20.69 -43.85
CA THR A 766 28.56 20.55 -45.30
C THR A 766 27.85 19.29 -45.82
N LEU A 767 27.81 19.08 -47.14
CA LEU A 767 26.98 18.07 -47.82
C LEU A 767 27.01 16.64 -47.21
N ASP A 768 28.05 16.27 -46.45
CA ASP A 768 28.16 14.99 -45.74
C ASP A 768 28.67 15.09 -44.27
N LEU A 769 28.75 16.28 -43.67
CA LEU A 769 29.28 16.47 -42.31
C LEU A 769 28.35 17.36 -41.47
N ASP A 770 28.01 16.91 -40.26
CA ASP A 770 27.19 17.63 -39.29
C ASP A 770 27.85 17.67 -37.89
N ASN A 771 29.14 18.00 -37.89
CA ASN A 771 30.00 17.93 -36.72
C ASN A 771 29.79 19.11 -35.76
N ILE A 772 29.79 18.80 -34.46
CA ILE A 772 29.74 19.75 -33.36
C ILE A 772 30.93 19.43 -32.43
N THR A 773 31.77 20.44 -32.18
CA THR A 773 32.91 20.35 -31.27
C THR A 773 32.80 21.44 -30.21
N LEU A 774 32.55 21.03 -28.98
CA LEU A 774 32.65 21.89 -27.79
C LEU A 774 34.12 22.03 -27.38
N ARG A 775 34.46 23.14 -26.72
CA ARG A 775 35.80 23.36 -26.15
C ARG A 775 35.92 22.61 -24.83
N SER A 776 36.90 21.70 -24.75
CA SER A 776 37.10 20.78 -23.61
C SER A 776 37.70 21.44 -22.37
N ASP A 777 38.23 22.67 -22.50
CA ASP A 777 38.71 23.51 -21.39
C ASP A 777 37.59 24.36 -20.76
N LYS A 778 36.35 24.21 -21.24
CA LYS A 778 35.14 24.86 -20.73
C LYS A 778 34.17 23.82 -20.16
N CYS A 779 33.26 24.27 -19.32
CA CYS A 779 32.17 23.48 -18.76
C CYS A 779 30.85 24.25 -18.79
N SER A 780 29.76 23.58 -18.41
CA SER A 780 28.42 24.18 -18.33
C SER A 780 28.37 25.38 -17.38
N LEU A 781 29.21 25.42 -16.34
CA LEU A 781 29.28 26.57 -15.44
C LEU A 781 29.88 27.81 -16.12
N ASP A 782 30.87 27.65 -17.01
CA ASP A 782 31.46 28.78 -17.75
C ASP A 782 30.45 29.42 -18.70
N VAL A 783 29.52 28.63 -19.25
CA VAL A 783 28.43 29.15 -20.11
C VAL A 783 27.49 30.08 -19.33
N LEU A 784 27.36 29.90 -18.01
CA LEU A 784 26.49 30.74 -17.19
C LEU A 784 27.00 32.19 -17.09
N GLU A 785 28.27 32.46 -17.38
CA GLU A 785 28.82 33.82 -17.44
C GLU A 785 28.28 34.65 -18.61
N LEU A 786 27.62 34.00 -19.58
CA LEU A 786 26.96 34.64 -20.72
C LEU A 786 25.57 35.23 -20.38
N PHE A 787 25.11 35.07 -19.14
CA PHE A 787 23.82 35.56 -18.63
C PHE A 787 24.01 36.54 -17.47
#